data_AF-A0A973DKT4-F1
#
_entry.id   AF-A0A973DKT4-F1
#
_cell.length_a   1.000
_cell.length_b   1.000
_cell.length_c   1.000
_cell.angle_alpha   90.00
_cell.angle_beta   90.00
_cell.angle_gamma   90.00
#
_symmetry.space_group_name_H-M   'P 1'
#
loop_
_entity.id
_entity.type
_entity.pdbx_description
1 polymer ?
#
loop_
_entity_poly.entity_id
_entity_poly.type
_entity_poly.pdbx_seq_one_letter_code
_entity_poly.pdbx_strand_id
1 'polypeptide(L)'
;HAQEAGAIGAIVVNNNPDTDEPAPMGGEDDAVIIPNMGLNYADGHALYDGIAAGDTVTVNMFNKATLKDGTLDNGIIAHEWGHYISNRLVGNSSGLINFQGRAMGEGWGDFHSLMFIAKADDINIPGNDKFQKAYGSGTFVEDFYYGIRRVPYSTNMEVNPLSFRHITENEGADVGIAPTNVGSPHAAGEIWATMLWESYVALINEHGFEEAQNRMANYLVAGYKLTPVAPLYTEARDAILAAAYAVDPEDYKLILGAFAKRGMGLGAKAPERFSEDLTGVVESDKMKLASFTFKDVAMDPNYNGAELGYCSNDNVLDKGETGTLTVSIMNTGSEVLTGTQAQLTVVSGQDVTFENDGLITFDDTTPYASQTSAPITFTLNDAGTADTLEIEVSFPELSADDEIVEAASDTVSYLVNMDFEDKAPVSSQTADDMEVAGASLRDWKENVMTGDDLAVGTQSMATGGNVNFFNSFGFGLGEQTMYLNNNDFQSDVAVESREFDIGFAGDFEVSFWHFYLIENEWDGGVVEISVNGGNWVDVTEMGGTFDVGYDGPLIENDAQALQDRDTFTGNNVDGNGVYGNYETIRFGTELNGNRAKLRFRMSSDSAVREFGWWIDNVTVSNVTSPIFSNVIAGDALACDNALPLLSVSGDESVSESASGTLTATASDRNSDDTLS
;
A
#
# COMPACT_ATOMS: atom_id res chain seq x y z
N HIS A 1 -37.38 19.99 -21.20
CA HIS A 1 -38.45 19.72 -22.18
C HIS A 1 -39.84 20.25 -21.81
N ALA A 2 -40.46 19.86 -20.69
CA ALA A 2 -41.81 20.37 -20.34
C ALA A 2 -41.84 21.91 -20.21
N GLN A 3 -40.85 22.48 -19.51
CA GLN A 3 -40.64 23.93 -19.40
C GLN A 3 -40.45 24.61 -20.76
N GLU A 4 -39.61 24.04 -21.63
CA GLU A 4 -39.35 24.57 -22.98
C GLU A 4 -40.60 24.53 -23.86
N ALA A 5 -41.49 23.57 -23.61
CA ALA A 5 -42.81 23.48 -24.24
C ALA A 5 -43.85 24.47 -23.66
N GLY A 6 -43.44 25.34 -22.71
CA GLY A 6 -44.28 26.37 -22.12
C GLY A 6 -45.11 25.92 -20.91
N ALA A 7 -44.81 24.75 -20.34
CA ALA A 7 -45.47 24.33 -19.10
C ALA A 7 -45.09 25.27 -17.95
N ILE A 8 -46.07 25.62 -17.11
CA ILE A 8 -45.87 26.42 -15.89
C ILE A 8 -45.65 25.55 -14.64
N GLY A 9 -45.64 24.23 -14.82
CA GLY A 9 -45.40 23.22 -13.79
C GLY A 9 -45.45 21.81 -14.40
N ALA A 10 -44.94 20.81 -13.68
CA ALA A 10 -44.91 19.43 -14.14
C ALA A 10 -45.43 18.46 -13.06
N ILE A 11 -46.22 17.48 -13.48
CA ILE A 11 -46.58 16.31 -12.65
C ILE A 11 -45.88 15.11 -13.27
N VAL A 12 -45.07 14.42 -12.47
CA VAL A 12 -44.30 13.25 -12.90
C VAL A 12 -44.93 12.02 -12.25
N VAL A 13 -45.34 11.06 -13.08
CA VAL A 13 -46.01 9.84 -12.61
C VAL A 13 -44.97 8.74 -12.43
N ASN A 14 -44.98 8.07 -11.29
CA ASN A 14 -44.11 6.93 -11.03
C ASN A 14 -44.45 5.82 -12.03
N ASN A 15 -43.44 5.15 -12.58
CA ASN A 15 -43.61 4.08 -13.56
C ASN A 15 -43.74 2.68 -12.91
N ASN A 16 -43.64 2.57 -11.59
CA ASN A 16 -43.77 1.31 -10.87
C ASN A 16 -45.21 1.09 -10.36
N PRO A 17 -45.97 0.12 -10.90
CA PRO A 17 -47.36 -0.14 -10.50
C PRO A 17 -47.51 -0.81 -9.13
N ASP A 18 -46.43 -1.33 -8.55
CA ASP A 18 -46.45 -2.13 -7.32
C ASP A 18 -46.11 -1.31 -6.06
N THR A 19 -46.09 0.03 -6.15
CA THR A 19 -45.79 0.92 -5.01
C THR A 19 -46.77 2.08 -4.90
N ASP A 20 -46.97 2.53 -3.66
CA ASP A 20 -47.68 3.77 -3.34
C ASP A 20 -46.74 4.99 -3.31
N GLU A 21 -45.47 4.80 -3.64
CA GLU A 21 -44.45 5.84 -3.58
C GLU A 21 -44.59 6.83 -4.75
N PRO A 22 -44.52 8.14 -4.50
CA PRO A 22 -44.45 9.15 -5.55
C PRO A 22 -43.23 8.96 -6.45
N ALA A 23 -43.29 9.48 -7.69
CA ALA A 23 -42.11 9.54 -8.54
C ALA A 23 -40.98 10.32 -7.82
N PRO A 24 -39.75 9.79 -7.75
CA PRO A 24 -38.64 10.52 -7.17
C PRO A 24 -38.37 11.79 -7.98
N MET A 25 -38.15 12.90 -7.29
CA MET A 25 -37.86 14.20 -7.89
C MET A 25 -36.44 14.59 -7.51
N GLY A 26 -35.56 14.73 -8.50
CA GLY A 26 -34.15 15.12 -8.33
C GLY A 26 -33.57 15.69 -9.62
N GLY A 27 -32.32 16.13 -9.58
CA GLY A 27 -31.59 16.71 -10.72
C GLY A 27 -30.69 17.86 -10.30
N GLU A 28 -29.71 18.18 -11.14
CA GLU A 28 -28.68 19.21 -10.90
C GLU A 28 -28.76 20.39 -11.91
N ASP A 29 -29.75 20.37 -12.81
CA ASP A 29 -29.88 21.40 -13.85
C ASP A 29 -30.62 22.63 -13.33
N ASP A 30 -29.84 23.62 -12.90
CA ASP A 30 -30.32 24.92 -12.41
C ASP A 30 -31.18 25.71 -13.42
N ALA A 31 -31.22 25.31 -14.70
CA ALA A 31 -32.09 25.93 -15.69
C ALA A 31 -33.58 25.53 -15.53
N VAL A 32 -33.89 24.51 -14.73
CA VAL A 32 -35.27 24.08 -14.45
C VAL A 32 -35.86 24.93 -13.31
N ILE A 33 -36.77 25.84 -13.66
CA ILE A 33 -37.36 26.82 -12.74
C ILE A 33 -38.87 26.62 -12.51
N ILE A 34 -39.50 25.67 -13.21
CA ILE A 34 -40.92 25.37 -13.02
C ILE A 34 -41.15 24.42 -11.84
N PRO A 35 -42.19 24.64 -11.02
CA PRO A 35 -42.53 23.72 -9.95
C PRO A 35 -42.88 22.34 -10.50
N ASN A 36 -42.51 21.30 -9.75
CA ASN A 36 -42.77 19.92 -10.12
C ASN A 36 -43.25 19.10 -8.93
N MET A 37 -43.97 18.01 -9.19
CA MET A 37 -44.51 17.11 -8.17
C MET A 37 -44.55 15.68 -8.69
N GLY A 38 -44.06 14.74 -7.90
CA GLY A 38 -44.22 13.31 -8.14
C GLY A 38 -45.59 12.81 -7.69
N LEU A 39 -46.18 11.89 -8.46
CA LEU A 39 -47.35 11.09 -8.07
C LEU A 39 -46.99 9.61 -8.12
N ASN A 40 -47.66 8.80 -7.30
CA ASN A 40 -47.60 7.34 -7.45
C ASN A 40 -48.24 6.90 -8.78
N TYR A 41 -48.02 5.63 -9.14
CA TYR A 41 -48.50 5.10 -10.40
C TYR A 41 -50.03 5.16 -10.52
N ALA A 42 -50.75 4.79 -9.45
CA ALA A 42 -52.21 4.70 -9.45
C ALA A 42 -52.90 6.06 -9.67
N ASP A 43 -52.49 7.09 -8.93
CA ASP A 43 -53.05 8.43 -9.04
C ASP A 43 -52.69 9.09 -10.38
N GLY A 44 -51.47 8.88 -10.84
CA GLY A 44 -51.04 9.38 -12.15
C GLY A 44 -51.81 8.74 -13.31
N HIS A 45 -52.07 7.44 -13.25
CA HIS A 45 -52.87 6.76 -14.26
C HIS A 45 -54.34 7.17 -14.25
N ALA A 46 -54.92 7.52 -13.10
CA ALA A 46 -56.26 8.11 -13.05
C ALA A 46 -56.34 9.45 -13.82
N LEU A 47 -55.26 10.26 -13.80
CA LEU A 47 -55.17 11.47 -14.61
C LEU A 47 -55.05 11.14 -16.10
N TYR A 48 -54.21 10.17 -16.47
CA TYR A 48 -54.06 9.74 -17.86
C TYR A 48 -55.38 9.20 -18.44
N ASP A 49 -56.12 8.41 -17.68
CA ASP A 49 -57.42 7.88 -18.10
C ASP A 49 -58.45 9.00 -18.32
N GLY A 50 -58.48 10.00 -17.44
CA GLY A 50 -59.32 11.18 -17.61
C GLY A 50 -58.97 11.99 -18.85
N ILE A 51 -57.67 12.21 -19.11
CA ILE A 51 -57.20 12.89 -20.33
C ILE A 51 -57.59 12.09 -21.57
N ALA A 52 -57.40 10.76 -21.56
CA ALA A 52 -57.73 9.87 -22.67
C ALA A 52 -59.24 9.82 -22.95
N ALA A 53 -60.08 9.95 -21.92
CA ALA A 53 -61.53 10.08 -22.04
C ALA A 53 -61.99 11.43 -22.62
N GLY A 54 -61.08 12.39 -22.79
CA GLY A 54 -61.37 13.75 -23.26
C GLY A 54 -61.92 14.66 -22.17
N ASP A 55 -61.79 14.27 -20.90
CA ASP A 55 -62.25 15.07 -19.77
C ASP A 55 -61.29 16.24 -19.49
N THR A 56 -61.83 17.34 -18.97
CA THR A 56 -61.00 18.40 -18.41
C THR A 56 -60.52 17.99 -17.03
N VAL A 57 -59.29 17.52 -16.95
CA VAL A 57 -58.64 17.17 -15.67
C VAL A 57 -58.23 18.45 -14.93
N THR A 58 -58.85 18.68 -13.78
CA THR A 58 -58.51 19.81 -12.88
C THR A 58 -57.77 19.29 -11.67
N VAL A 59 -56.50 19.66 -11.53
CA VAL A 59 -55.69 19.34 -10.36
C VAL A 59 -55.66 20.54 -9.44
N ASN A 60 -56.14 20.37 -8.20
CA ASN A 60 -56.00 21.38 -7.16
C ASN A 60 -54.81 20.99 -6.28
N MET A 61 -53.69 21.69 -6.45
CA MET A 61 -52.53 21.51 -5.58
C MET A 61 -52.72 22.34 -4.32
N PHE A 62 -52.78 21.69 -3.17
CA PHE A 62 -52.86 22.34 -1.87
C PHE A 62 -51.93 21.63 -0.90
N ASN A 63 -51.22 22.40 -0.07
CA ASN A 63 -50.48 21.84 1.05
C ASN A 63 -51.33 21.98 2.33
N LYS A 64 -51.64 20.86 2.99
CA LYS A 64 -52.29 20.83 4.32
C LYS A 64 -51.30 20.62 5.46
N ALA A 65 -50.05 20.30 5.15
CA ALA A 65 -48.99 20.30 6.15
C ALA A 65 -48.79 21.73 6.63
N THR A 66 -48.67 21.91 7.94
CA THR A 66 -48.03 23.10 8.49
C THR A 66 -46.69 23.20 7.77
N LEU A 67 -46.48 24.24 6.97
CA LEU A 67 -45.28 24.35 6.14
C LEU A 67 -44.09 24.55 7.10
N LYS A 68 -43.48 23.45 7.50
CA LYS A 68 -42.24 23.42 8.26
C LYS A 68 -41.13 23.24 7.26
N ASP A 69 -40.63 24.36 6.78
CA ASP A 69 -39.55 24.40 5.81
C ASP A 69 -38.25 23.92 6.48
N GLY A 70 -37.58 22.93 5.89
CA GLY A 70 -36.32 22.39 6.39
C GLY A 70 -35.21 23.45 6.47
N THR A 71 -35.29 24.52 5.67
CA THR A 71 -34.34 25.65 5.76
C THR A 71 -34.46 26.44 7.06
N LEU A 72 -35.53 26.25 7.83
CA LEU A 72 -35.71 26.82 9.16
C LEU A 72 -35.24 25.88 10.28
N ASP A 73 -34.86 24.65 9.96
CA ASP A 73 -34.23 23.71 10.88
C ASP A 73 -32.70 23.83 10.79
N ASN A 74 -32.10 24.54 11.75
CA ASN A 74 -30.65 24.70 11.76
C ASN A 74 -29.90 23.37 11.93
N GLY A 75 -30.54 22.32 12.47
CA GLY A 75 -29.95 20.99 12.54
C GLY A 75 -29.75 20.39 11.16
N ILE A 76 -30.73 20.55 10.26
CA ILE A 76 -30.61 20.13 8.86
C ILE A 76 -29.49 20.90 8.16
N ILE A 77 -29.43 22.22 8.33
CA ILE A 77 -28.35 23.04 7.74
C ILE A 77 -26.96 22.60 8.26
N ALA A 78 -26.85 22.30 9.55
CA ALA A 78 -25.60 21.80 10.14
C ALA A 78 -25.23 20.40 9.62
N HIS A 79 -26.20 19.54 9.34
CA HIS A 79 -25.98 18.24 8.69
C HIS A 79 -25.35 18.39 7.31
N GLU A 80 -25.95 19.22 6.45
CA GLU A 80 -25.41 19.46 5.11
C GLU A 80 -24.02 20.10 5.14
N TRP A 81 -23.76 20.96 6.12
CA TRP A 81 -22.41 21.49 6.35
C TRP A 81 -21.41 20.38 6.76
N GLY A 82 -21.88 19.38 7.52
CA GLY A 82 -21.11 18.20 7.86
C GLY A 82 -20.65 17.40 6.64
N HIS A 83 -21.48 17.28 5.60
CA HIS A 83 -21.06 16.69 4.32
C HIS A 83 -19.96 17.50 3.64
N TYR A 84 -20.08 18.83 3.63
CA TYR A 84 -19.06 19.68 3.01
C TYR A 84 -17.69 19.50 3.67
N ILE A 85 -17.62 19.61 4.99
CA ILE A 85 -16.34 19.55 5.70
C ILE A 85 -15.72 18.15 5.67
N SER A 86 -16.51 17.09 5.87
CA SER A 86 -16.02 15.72 5.83
C SER A 86 -15.50 15.34 4.45
N ASN A 87 -16.27 15.56 3.37
CA ASN A 87 -15.79 15.29 2.01
C ASN A 87 -14.55 16.12 1.67
N ARG A 88 -14.53 17.42 1.99
CA ARG A 88 -13.40 18.27 1.62
C ARG A 88 -12.09 17.86 2.31
N LEU A 89 -12.16 17.34 3.53
CA LEU A 89 -10.99 16.98 4.31
C LEU A 89 -10.57 15.52 4.12
N VAL A 90 -11.50 14.60 3.89
CA VAL A 90 -11.19 13.19 3.58
C VAL A 90 -10.93 13.05 2.09
N GLY A 91 -9.66 12.88 1.70
CA GLY A 91 -9.28 12.65 0.31
C GLY A 91 -9.66 13.76 -0.67
N ASN A 92 -9.80 15.02 -0.20
CA ASN A 92 -10.15 16.19 -1.02
C ASN A 92 -11.38 15.98 -1.93
N SER A 93 -12.48 15.49 -1.35
CA SER A 93 -13.76 15.13 -2.01
C SER A 93 -13.73 13.84 -2.82
N SER A 94 -12.60 13.12 -2.83
CA SER A 94 -12.45 11.80 -3.46
C SER A 94 -12.25 10.69 -2.42
N GLY A 95 -12.51 10.96 -1.14
CA GLY A 95 -12.24 10.03 -0.05
C GLY A 95 -13.40 9.08 0.29
N LEU A 96 -14.63 9.57 0.42
CA LEU A 96 -15.79 8.78 0.88
C LEU A 96 -16.48 8.03 -0.25
N ILE A 97 -15.71 7.23 -0.99
CA ILE A 97 -16.15 6.59 -2.26
C ILE A 97 -16.78 5.21 -2.07
N ASN A 98 -16.47 4.50 -0.98
CA ASN A 98 -17.07 3.21 -0.65
C ASN A 98 -18.39 3.39 0.13
N PHE A 99 -19.18 2.32 0.30
CA PHE A 99 -20.45 2.41 1.03
C PHE A 99 -20.25 2.77 2.50
N GLN A 100 -19.26 2.18 3.17
CA GLN A 100 -18.89 2.53 4.55
C GLN A 100 -18.54 4.02 4.71
N GLY A 101 -17.72 4.58 3.82
CA GLY A 101 -17.37 5.99 3.80
C GLY A 101 -18.59 6.90 3.62
N ARG A 102 -19.51 6.55 2.71
CA ARG A 102 -20.77 7.30 2.51
C ARG A 102 -21.67 7.26 3.76
N ALA A 103 -21.80 6.10 4.40
CA ALA A 103 -22.54 5.95 5.65
C ALA A 103 -21.94 6.77 6.79
N MET A 104 -20.62 6.75 6.97
CA MET A 104 -19.96 7.64 7.93
C MET A 104 -20.12 9.12 7.55
N GLY A 105 -20.18 9.44 6.26
CA GLY A 105 -20.56 10.76 5.73
C GLY A 105 -21.88 11.27 6.32
N GLU A 106 -22.93 10.43 6.28
CA GLU A 106 -24.22 10.73 6.93
C GLU A 106 -24.10 10.88 8.45
N GLY A 107 -23.32 9.99 9.08
CA GLY A 107 -23.11 10.04 10.53
C GLY A 107 -22.37 11.29 11.00
N TRP A 108 -21.38 11.77 10.24
CA TRP A 108 -20.71 13.04 10.52
C TRP A 108 -21.64 14.23 10.30
N GLY A 109 -22.51 14.18 9.30
CA GLY A 109 -23.59 15.16 9.13
C GLY A 109 -24.46 15.26 10.39
N ASP A 110 -24.99 14.12 10.84
CA ASP A 110 -25.84 14.08 12.03
C ASP A 110 -25.09 14.55 13.28
N PHE A 111 -23.82 14.19 13.42
CA PHE A 111 -23.03 14.62 14.56
C PHE A 111 -22.77 16.14 14.57
N HIS A 112 -22.59 16.77 13.40
CA HIS A 112 -22.55 18.24 13.32
C HIS A 112 -23.90 18.86 13.71
N SER A 113 -25.02 18.27 13.29
CA SER A 113 -26.36 18.67 13.75
C SER A 113 -26.45 18.62 15.28
N LEU A 114 -26.05 17.50 15.89
CA LEU A 114 -26.07 17.30 17.33
C LEU A 114 -25.19 18.32 18.08
N MET A 115 -23.94 18.50 17.65
CA MET A 115 -23.02 19.49 18.25
C MET A 115 -23.55 20.92 18.13
N PHE A 116 -24.32 21.22 17.07
CA PHE A 116 -24.89 22.54 16.85
C PHE A 116 -26.13 22.81 17.72
N ILE A 117 -27.01 21.81 17.89
CA ILE A 117 -28.28 21.99 18.62
C ILE A 117 -28.13 21.82 20.14
N ALA A 118 -27.16 21.04 20.60
CA ALA A 118 -26.91 20.83 22.02
C ALA A 118 -26.52 22.14 22.73
N LYS A 119 -27.00 22.33 23.95
CA LYS A 119 -26.72 23.53 24.76
C LYS A 119 -26.14 23.14 26.11
N ALA A 120 -25.25 23.99 26.64
CA ALA A 120 -24.72 23.81 28.00
C ALA A 120 -25.83 23.69 29.06
N ASP A 121 -26.93 24.44 28.90
CA ASP A 121 -28.07 24.40 29.82
C ASP A 121 -28.88 23.09 29.76
N ASP A 122 -28.67 22.22 28.76
CA ASP A 122 -29.36 20.93 28.68
C ASP A 122 -29.02 20.02 29.86
N ILE A 123 -27.88 20.24 30.53
CA ILE A 123 -27.52 19.55 31.78
C ILE A 123 -28.55 19.79 32.91
N ASN A 124 -29.28 20.91 32.83
CA ASN A 124 -30.29 21.28 33.82
C ASN A 124 -31.65 20.63 33.55
N ILE A 125 -31.82 19.91 32.43
CA ILE A 125 -33.04 19.15 32.16
C ILE A 125 -33.12 18.01 33.18
N PRO A 126 -34.25 17.81 33.89
CA PRO A 126 -34.37 16.76 34.91
C PRO A 126 -34.01 15.37 34.37
N GLY A 127 -32.97 14.76 34.97
CA GLY A 127 -32.44 13.46 34.56
C GLY A 127 -31.56 13.48 33.31
N ASN A 128 -30.98 14.63 32.96
CA ASN A 128 -30.02 14.82 31.87
C ASN A 128 -28.66 15.36 32.38
N ASP A 129 -28.34 15.12 33.65
CA ASP A 129 -27.13 15.60 34.34
C ASP A 129 -25.82 15.05 33.74
N LYS A 130 -25.91 14.12 32.79
CA LYS A 130 -24.83 13.53 32.01
C LYS A 130 -25.11 13.50 30.50
N PHE A 131 -26.00 14.36 30.01
CA PHE A 131 -26.41 14.41 28.60
C PHE A 131 -26.97 13.08 28.06
N GLN A 132 -27.61 12.29 28.93
CA GLN A 132 -28.11 10.94 28.65
C GLN A 132 -29.55 10.86 28.13
N LYS A 133 -30.21 11.99 27.90
CA LYS A 133 -31.55 12.03 27.27
C LYS A 133 -31.46 11.83 25.76
N ALA A 134 -32.64 11.78 25.13
CA ALA A 134 -32.80 11.65 23.69
C ALA A 134 -32.56 13.00 22.99
N TYR A 135 -31.75 12.99 21.94
CA TYR A 135 -31.51 14.10 21.02
C TYR A 135 -31.90 13.66 19.60
N GLY A 136 -32.77 14.42 18.95
CA GLY A 136 -33.19 14.18 17.56
C GLY A 136 -32.59 15.21 16.60
N SER A 137 -32.29 14.78 15.36
CA SER A 137 -31.98 15.66 14.23
C SER A 137 -33.26 15.91 13.40
N GLY A 138 -33.43 17.12 12.85
CA GLY A 138 -34.61 17.47 12.04
C GLY A 138 -35.91 17.67 12.84
N THR A 139 -35.81 17.94 14.16
CA THR A 139 -36.97 17.99 15.07
C THR A 139 -37.92 19.15 14.83
N PHE A 140 -37.52 20.18 14.06
CA PHE A 140 -38.46 21.21 13.65
C PHE A 140 -39.45 20.61 12.66
N VAL A 141 -38.98 19.91 11.64
CA VAL A 141 -39.80 19.38 10.55
C VAL A 141 -40.48 18.05 10.89
N GLU A 142 -39.85 17.21 11.71
CA GLU A 142 -40.32 15.87 12.07
C GLU A 142 -40.77 15.73 13.55
N ASP A 143 -40.91 14.49 14.02
CA ASP A 143 -41.16 14.16 15.41
C ASP A 143 -40.06 14.72 16.33
N PHE A 144 -40.46 15.34 17.43
CA PHE A 144 -39.53 15.99 18.34
C PHE A 144 -38.64 15.01 19.10
N TYR A 145 -39.12 13.79 19.36
CA TYR A 145 -38.39 12.79 20.11
C TYR A 145 -37.46 11.97 19.21
N TYR A 146 -37.98 11.44 18.10
CA TYR A 146 -37.23 10.57 17.19
C TYR A 146 -36.44 11.35 16.11
N GLY A 147 -36.92 12.51 15.68
CA GLY A 147 -36.40 13.18 14.50
C GLY A 147 -36.60 12.33 13.23
N ILE A 148 -35.60 12.36 12.34
CA ILE A 148 -35.59 11.61 11.06
C ILE A 148 -34.93 10.22 11.13
N ARG A 149 -34.40 9.81 12.29
CA ARG A 149 -33.62 8.57 12.47
C ARG A 149 -34.44 7.48 13.15
N ARG A 150 -33.93 6.24 13.16
CA ARG A 150 -34.71 5.08 13.66
C ARG A 150 -34.88 5.12 15.18
N VAL A 151 -33.90 5.69 15.87
CA VAL A 151 -33.90 5.96 17.31
C VAL A 151 -33.22 7.29 17.58
N PRO A 152 -33.58 8.01 18.67
CA PRO A 152 -32.87 9.21 19.05
C PRO A 152 -31.42 8.94 19.44
N TYR A 153 -30.57 9.94 19.28
CA TYR A 153 -29.21 9.91 19.80
C TYR A 153 -29.21 10.04 21.33
N SER A 154 -28.54 9.12 22.01
CA SER A 154 -28.49 9.10 23.47
C SER A 154 -27.35 8.22 23.94
N THR A 155 -26.70 8.59 25.04
CA THR A 155 -25.73 7.71 25.72
C THR A 155 -26.39 6.64 26.59
N ASN A 156 -27.71 6.67 26.74
CA ASN A 156 -28.44 5.61 27.43
C ASN A 156 -28.78 4.47 26.46
N MET A 157 -28.20 3.28 26.68
CA MET A 157 -28.45 2.09 25.86
C MET A 157 -29.91 1.60 25.90
N GLU A 158 -30.70 1.99 26.90
CA GLU A 158 -32.16 1.72 26.92
C GLU A 158 -32.94 2.63 25.97
N VAL A 159 -32.39 3.81 25.63
CA VAL A 159 -33.00 4.77 24.69
C VAL A 159 -32.48 4.52 23.28
N ASN A 160 -31.19 4.25 23.14
CA ASN A 160 -30.53 3.93 21.88
C ASN A 160 -29.65 2.69 22.08
N PRO A 161 -30.15 1.48 21.78
CA PRO A 161 -29.39 0.23 21.92
C PRO A 161 -28.45 -0.07 20.75
N LEU A 162 -28.27 0.85 19.79
CA LEU A 162 -27.43 0.59 18.62
C LEU A 162 -25.96 0.40 19.00
N SER A 163 -25.32 -0.50 18.27
CA SER A 163 -23.91 -0.89 18.41
C SER A 163 -23.32 -1.16 17.02
N PHE A 164 -22.03 -1.43 16.93
CA PHE A 164 -21.31 -1.54 15.67
C PHE A 164 -21.90 -2.58 14.73
N ARG A 165 -22.37 -3.74 15.21
CA ARG A 165 -23.00 -4.76 14.36
C ARG A 165 -24.24 -4.25 13.61
N HIS A 166 -24.93 -3.25 14.14
CA HIS A 166 -26.17 -2.72 13.59
C HIS A 166 -25.98 -1.91 12.30
N ILE A 167 -24.75 -1.73 11.81
CA ILE A 167 -24.54 -1.24 10.44
C ILE A 167 -24.91 -2.28 9.38
N THR A 168 -24.91 -3.56 9.75
CA THR A 168 -25.17 -4.68 8.83
C THR A 168 -26.62 -4.67 8.35
N GLU A 169 -26.83 -4.95 7.07
CA GLU A 169 -28.13 -5.13 6.45
C GLU A 169 -29.02 -6.08 7.27
N ASN A 170 -30.28 -5.69 7.50
CA ASN A 170 -31.30 -6.40 8.30
C ASN A 170 -31.07 -6.54 9.82
N GLU A 171 -30.02 -5.97 10.40
CA GLU A 171 -29.82 -5.98 11.87
C GLU A 171 -30.74 -4.97 12.59
N GLY A 172 -31.07 -5.25 13.86
CA GLY A 172 -31.83 -4.35 14.76
C GLY A 172 -33.17 -4.90 15.27
N ALA A 173 -33.72 -5.93 14.63
CA ALA A 173 -34.99 -6.54 15.05
C ALA A 173 -34.90 -7.17 16.46
N ASP A 174 -33.73 -7.68 16.82
CA ASP A 174 -33.46 -8.32 18.12
C ASP A 174 -33.47 -7.32 19.29
N VAL A 175 -33.19 -6.04 19.01
CA VAL A 175 -33.27 -4.94 19.98
C VAL A 175 -34.53 -4.08 19.80
N GLY A 176 -35.49 -4.53 18.98
CA GLY A 176 -36.77 -3.86 18.78
C GLY A 176 -36.72 -2.58 17.94
N ILE A 177 -35.68 -2.43 17.11
CA ILE A 177 -35.54 -1.32 16.16
C ILE A 177 -35.90 -1.80 14.75
N ALA A 178 -36.38 -0.89 13.90
CA ALA A 178 -36.54 -1.17 12.48
C ALA A 178 -35.21 -1.66 11.87
N PRO A 179 -35.20 -2.75 11.08
CA PRO A 179 -33.98 -3.29 10.51
C PRO A 179 -33.17 -2.26 9.73
N THR A 180 -31.85 -2.38 9.75
CA THR A 180 -30.97 -1.57 8.89
C THR A 180 -31.25 -1.90 7.43
N ASN A 181 -31.40 -0.86 6.61
CA ASN A 181 -31.62 -0.96 5.18
C ASN A 181 -30.48 -0.22 4.45
N VAL A 182 -29.59 -0.99 3.83
CA VAL A 182 -28.43 -0.51 3.07
C VAL A 182 -28.78 -0.01 1.66
N GLY A 183 -30.07 0.00 1.30
CA GLY A 183 -30.57 0.81 0.17
C GLY A 183 -30.35 2.31 0.37
N SER A 184 -29.94 2.72 1.58
CA SER A 184 -29.55 4.09 1.90
C SER A 184 -28.44 4.13 2.96
N PRO A 185 -27.44 5.05 2.87
CA PRO A 185 -26.34 5.11 3.83
C PRO A 185 -26.77 5.58 5.24
N HIS A 186 -27.93 6.24 5.35
CA HIS A 186 -28.38 6.88 6.59
C HIS A 186 -28.55 5.92 7.77
N ALA A 187 -29.08 4.71 7.54
CA ALA A 187 -29.33 3.75 8.60
C ALA A 187 -28.02 3.19 9.18
N ALA A 188 -26.99 3.02 8.36
CA ALA A 188 -25.65 2.67 8.84
C ALA A 188 -24.91 3.89 9.44
N GLY A 189 -25.21 5.10 8.96
CA GLY A 189 -24.61 6.34 9.42
C GLY A 189 -25.00 6.76 10.83
N GLU A 190 -26.23 6.50 11.27
CA GLU A 190 -26.66 6.85 12.63
C GLU A 190 -25.86 6.09 13.72
N ILE A 191 -25.32 4.90 13.42
CA ILE A 191 -24.44 4.19 14.36
C ILE A 191 -23.14 4.99 14.59
N TRP A 192 -22.58 5.54 13.51
CA TRP A 192 -21.38 6.38 13.57
C TRP A 192 -21.64 7.68 14.35
N ALA A 193 -22.74 8.37 14.05
CA ALA A 193 -23.15 9.57 14.80
C ALA A 193 -23.39 9.27 16.29
N THR A 194 -23.97 8.11 16.60
CA THR A 194 -24.19 7.66 17.98
C THR A 194 -22.87 7.47 18.74
N MET A 195 -21.86 6.89 18.10
CA MET A 195 -20.54 6.72 18.71
C MET A 195 -19.82 8.05 18.93
N LEU A 196 -19.90 8.98 17.97
CA LEU A 196 -19.36 10.33 18.14
C LEU A 196 -20.11 11.11 19.25
N TRP A 197 -21.42 10.91 19.38
CA TRP A 197 -22.21 11.47 20.48
C TRP A 197 -21.76 10.93 21.84
N GLU A 198 -21.51 9.62 21.96
CA GLU A 198 -20.91 9.02 23.16
C GLU A 198 -19.56 9.64 23.49
N SER A 199 -18.68 9.82 22.48
CA SER A 199 -17.38 10.45 22.65
C SER A 199 -17.50 11.89 23.14
N TYR A 200 -18.40 12.67 22.53
CA TYR A 200 -18.61 14.07 22.92
C TYR A 200 -19.17 14.20 24.33
N VAL A 201 -20.15 13.38 24.70
CA VAL A 201 -20.72 13.38 26.05
C VAL A 201 -19.70 12.91 27.09
N ALA A 202 -18.82 11.97 26.76
CA ALA A 202 -17.71 11.60 27.63
C ALA A 202 -16.79 12.79 27.90
N LEU A 203 -16.44 13.56 26.85
CA LEU A 203 -15.66 14.79 26.98
C LEU A 203 -16.41 15.87 27.78
N ILE A 204 -17.71 16.05 27.58
CA ILE A 204 -18.53 17.02 28.35
C ILE A 204 -18.51 16.69 29.84
N ASN A 205 -18.65 15.40 30.17
CA ASN A 205 -18.69 14.95 31.56
C ASN A 205 -17.34 15.10 32.28
N GLU A 206 -16.23 15.08 31.54
CA GLU A 206 -14.88 15.31 32.09
C GLU A 206 -14.53 16.80 32.15
N HIS A 207 -14.68 17.52 31.03
CA HIS A 207 -14.12 18.87 30.85
C HIS A 207 -15.14 20.00 30.97
N GLY A 208 -16.43 19.68 30.97
CA GLY A 208 -17.51 20.65 30.81
C GLY A 208 -17.78 21.01 29.35
N PHE A 209 -18.95 21.61 29.11
CA PHE A 209 -19.53 21.73 27.77
C PHE A 209 -18.67 22.51 26.76
N GLU A 210 -18.21 23.71 27.13
CA GLU A 210 -17.47 24.60 26.21
C GLU A 210 -16.11 24.03 25.82
N GLU A 211 -15.37 23.51 26.80
CA GLU A 211 -14.06 22.89 26.57
C GLU A 211 -14.19 21.60 25.75
N ALA A 212 -15.17 20.76 26.07
CA ALA A 212 -15.45 19.55 25.29
C ALA A 212 -15.82 19.86 23.84
N GLN A 213 -16.58 20.95 23.59
CA GLN A 213 -16.96 21.35 22.24
C GLN A 213 -15.74 21.74 21.41
N ASN A 214 -14.82 22.52 21.99
CA ASN A 214 -13.56 22.90 21.34
C ASN A 214 -12.67 21.67 21.07
N ARG A 215 -12.52 20.78 22.05
CA ARG A 215 -11.74 19.54 21.92
C ARG A 215 -12.28 18.64 20.82
N MET A 216 -13.57 18.34 20.85
CA MET A 216 -14.21 17.48 19.86
C MET A 216 -14.13 18.08 18.44
N ALA A 217 -14.31 19.40 18.30
CA ALA A 217 -14.13 20.06 16.99
C ALA A 217 -12.70 19.91 16.45
N ASN A 218 -11.68 20.04 17.30
CA ASN A 218 -10.28 19.82 16.91
C ASN A 218 -10.02 18.37 16.51
N TYR A 219 -10.54 17.41 17.29
CA TYR A 219 -10.38 15.97 17.00
C TYR A 219 -11.08 15.56 15.71
N LEU A 220 -12.26 16.09 15.42
CA LEU A 220 -12.92 15.86 14.13
C LEU A 220 -12.10 16.39 12.96
N VAL A 221 -11.64 17.65 13.01
CA VAL A 221 -10.89 18.25 11.89
C VAL A 221 -9.58 17.50 11.62
N ALA A 222 -8.86 17.11 12.67
CA ALA A 222 -7.65 16.30 12.54
C ALA A 222 -7.98 14.87 12.08
N GLY A 223 -9.01 14.24 12.65
CA GLY A 223 -9.48 12.91 12.27
C GLY A 223 -9.90 12.82 10.80
N TYR A 224 -10.60 13.82 10.26
CA TYR A 224 -10.93 13.87 8.83
C TYR A 224 -9.69 13.87 7.94
N LYS A 225 -8.66 14.63 8.32
CA LYS A 225 -7.42 14.71 7.55
C LYS A 225 -6.59 13.42 7.62
N LEU A 226 -6.75 12.65 8.71
CA LEU A 226 -6.06 11.38 8.93
C LEU A 226 -6.84 10.18 8.37
N THR A 227 -8.14 10.34 8.11
CA THR A 227 -8.99 9.26 7.57
C THR A 227 -8.57 8.93 6.13
N PRO A 228 -8.31 7.65 5.79
CA PRO A 228 -7.88 7.26 4.45
C PRO A 228 -8.99 7.38 3.40
N VAL A 229 -8.62 7.24 2.12
CA VAL A 229 -9.57 7.09 1.00
C VAL A 229 -10.25 5.72 1.09
N ALA A 230 -11.53 5.65 0.75
CA ALA A 230 -12.39 4.48 0.91
C ALA A 230 -12.30 3.88 2.33
N PRO A 231 -12.55 4.67 3.38
CA PRO A 231 -12.25 4.26 4.74
C PRO A 231 -13.18 3.15 5.25
N LEU A 232 -12.65 2.32 6.14
CA LEU A 232 -13.41 1.46 7.04
C LEU A 232 -13.86 2.26 8.28
N TYR A 233 -14.94 1.81 8.94
CA TYR A 233 -15.36 2.39 10.23
C TYR A 233 -14.24 2.38 11.28
N THR A 234 -13.47 1.29 11.35
CA THR A 234 -12.36 1.14 12.30
C THR A 234 -11.18 2.06 11.95
N GLU A 235 -10.91 2.31 10.67
CA GLU A 235 -9.86 3.25 10.24
C GLU A 235 -10.23 4.69 10.55
N ALA A 236 -11.49 5.09 10.31
CA ALA A 236 -11.98 6.41 10.67
C ALA A 236 -12.00 6.63 12.19
N ARG A 237 -12.31 5.58 12.97
CA ARG A 237 -12.18 5.59 14.44
C ARG A 237 -10.74 5.83 14.84
N ASP A 238 -9.80 5.07 14.28
CA ASP A 238 -8.38 5.15 14.62
C ASP A 238 -7.78 6.51 14.24
N ALA A 239 -8.25 7.13 13.15
CA ALA A 239 -7.89 8.50 12.80
C ALA A 239 -8.31 9.53 13.87
N ILE A 240 -9.51 9.41 14.42
CA ILE A 240 -9.99 10.28 15.52
C ILE A 240 -9.23 10.00 16.82
N LEU A 241 -8.98 8.72 17.13
CA LEU A 241 -8.23 8.32 18.31
C LEU A 241 -6.77 8.80 18.25
N ALA A 242 -6.12 8.70 17.09
CA ALA A 242 -4.77 9.22 16.88
C ALA A 242 -4.72 10.74 17.08
N ALA A 243 -5.71 11.48 16.55
CA ALA A 243 -5.85 12.91 16.79
C ALA A 243 -6.02 13.26 18.27
N ALA A 244 -6.84 12.51 19.00
CA ALA A 244 -7.02 12.70 20.43
C ALA A 244 -5.75 12.39 21.22
N TYR A 245 -5.10 11.26 20.95
CA TYR A 245 -3.88 10.83 21.63
C TYR A 245 -2.73 11.83 21.47
N ALA A 246 -2.60 12.43 20.27
CA ALA A 246 -1.58 13.43 19.99
C ALA A 246 -1.75 14.74 20.80
N VAL A 247 -2.96 15.02 21.29
CA VAL A 247 -3.28 16.21 22.08
C VAL A 247 -3.32 15.89 23.57
N ASP A 248 -4.08 14.84 23.94
CA ASP A 248 -4.32 14.45 25.31
C ASP A 248 -4.61 12.93 25.40
N PRO A 249 -3.66 12.12 25.93
CA PRO A 249 -3.85 10.68 26.10
C PRO A 249 -5.04 10.29 27.00
N GLU A 250 -5.52 11.17 27.89
CA GLU A 250 -6.74 10.87 28.67
C GLU A 250 -8.00 11.00 27.82
N ASP A 251 -8.05 11.95 26.87
CA ASP A 251 -9.17 12.08 25.92
C ASP A 251 -9.22 10.90 24.96
N TYR A 252 -8.06 10.38 24.54
CA TYR A 252 -7.99 9.10 23.81
C TYR A 252 -8.72 7.98 24.57
N LYS A 253 -8.50 7.85 25.89
CA LYS A 253 -9.15 6.80 26.70
C LYS A 253 -10.66 7.02 26.78
N LEU A 254 -11.12 8.26 26.95
CA LEU A 254 -12.55 8.59 26.97
C LEU A 254 -13.24 8.25 25.65
N ILE A 255 -12.63 8.66 24.53
CA ILE A 255 -13.17 8.43 23.18
C ILE A 255 -13.13 6.94 22.84
N LEU A 256 -12.04 6.23 23.16
CA LEU A 256 -11.95 4.78 22.97
C LEU A 256 -13.01 4.05 23.81
N GLY A 257 -13.24 4.47 25.05
CA GLY A 257 -14.29 3.93 25.91
C GLY A 257 -15.69 4.12 25.32
N ALA A 258 -15.95 5.27 24.69
CA ALA A 258 -17.20 5.54 23.99
C ALA A 258 -17.41 4.62 22.77
N PHE A 259 -16.38 4.40 21.95
CA PHE A 259 -16.43 3.45 20.84
C PHE A 259 -16.59 2.00 21.35
N ALA A 260 -15.82 1.60 22.36
CA ALA A 260 -15.87 0.27 22.96
C ALA A 260 -17.24 -0.07 23.54
N LYS A 261 -17.88 0.88 24.23
CA LYS A 261 -19.26 0.75 24.74
C LYS A 261 -20.27 0.41 23.63
N ARG A 262 -20.00 0.85 22.41
CA ARG A 262 -20.82 0.63 21.21
C ARG A 262 -20.27 -0.51 20.32
N GLY A 263 -19.38 -1.36 20.84
CA GLY A 263 -18.86 -2.52 20.11
C GLY A 263 -17.74 -2.22 19.10
N MET A 264 -17.17 -1.01 19.10
CA MET A 264 -16.05 -0.64 18.22
C MET A 264 -14.75 -0.35 18.98
N GLY A 265 -14.48 -1.12 20.03
CA GLY A 265 -13.22 -1.10 20.79
C GLY A 265 -12.04 -1.70 20.01
N LEU A 266 -10.88 -1.81 20.66
CA LEU A 266 -9.67 -2.36 20.03
C LEU A 266 -9.90 -3.82 19.59
N GLY A 267 -9.48 -4.17 18.38
CA GLY A 267 -9.70 -5.49 17.80
C GLY A 267 -11.08 -5.70 17.13
N ALA A 268 -11.99 -4.71 17.20
CA ALA A 268 -13.20 -4.73 16.36
C ALA A 268 -12.82 -4.77 14.88
N LYS A 269 -13.60 -5.49 14.06
CA LYS A 269 -13.39 -5.60 12.61
C LYS A 269 -14.57 -5.02 11.86
N ALA A 270 -14.29 -4.09 10.95
CA ALA A 270 -15.26 -3.61 9.99
C ALA A 270 -15.50 -4.64 8.87
N PRO A 271 -16.60 -4.52 8.12
CA PRO A 271 -16.81 -5.28 6.88
C PRO A 271 -15.68 -5.07 5.87
N GLU A 272 -15.60 -5.94 4.86
CA GLU A 272 -14.72 -5.75 3.71
C GLU A 272 -14.93 -4.35 3.10
N ARG A 273 -13.85 -3.72 2.61
CA ARG A 273 -13.80 -2.29 2.25
C ARG A 273 -14.88 -1.86 1.26
N PHE A 274 -15.27 -2.74 0.35
CA PHE A 274 -16.27 -2.50 -0.67
C PHE A 274 -17.54 -3.32 -0.47
N SER A 275 -17.75 -3.91 0.71
CA SER A 275 -19.01 -4.53 1.08
C SER A 275 -20.18 -3.54 0.94
N GLU A 276 -21.22 -3.95 0.22
CA GLU A 276 -22.46 -3.18 0.04
C GLU A 276 -23.53 -3.55 1.09
N ASP A 277 -23.46 -4.76 1.66
CA ASP A 277 -24.39 -5.25 2.68
C ASP A 277 -23.87 -5.09 4.13
N LEU A 278 -22.64 -4.63 4.26
CA LEU A 278 -21.94 -4.40 5.52
C LEU A 278 -21.85 -5.65 6.41
N THR A 279 -21.82 -6.84 5.81
CA THR A 279 -21.63 -8.10 6.53
C THR A 279 -20.18 -8.32 6.96
N GLY A 280 -19.97 -9.08 8.05
CA GLY A 280 -18.63 -9.41 8.57
C GLY A 280 -18.15 -8.54 9.74
N VAL A 281 -19.04 -7.74 10.33
CA VAL A 281 -18.72 -6.97 11.56
C VAL A 281 -18.34 -7.92 12.70
N VAL A 282 -17.24 -7.63 13.37
CA VAL A 282 -16.86 -8.24 14.65
C VAL A 282 -16.80 -7.14 15.69
N GLU A 283 -17.67 -7.21 16.70
CA GLU A 283 -17.68 -6.24 17.79
C GLU A 283 -16.56 -6.52 18.79
N SER A 284 -16.04 -5.46 19.40
CA SER A 284 -15.14 -5.52 20.55
C SER A 284 -15.49 -4.43 21.55
N ASP A 285 -15.49 -4.79 22.84
CA ASP A 285 -15.60 -3.86 23.97
C ASP A 285 -14.24 -3.59 24.64
N LYS A 286 -13.15 -4.09 24.05
CA LYS A 286 -11.81 -3.97 24.62
C LYS A 286 -11.30 -2.54 24.52
N MET A 287 -10.74 -2.05 25.62
CA MET A 287 -9.96 -0.80 25.68
C MET A 287 -8.45 -1.05 25.71
N LYS A 288 -8.05 -2.32 25.75
CA LYS A 288 -6.67 -2.78 25.80
C LYS A 288 -6.51 -3.93 24.82
N LEU A 289 -5.43 -3.92 24.05
CA LEU A 289 -5.12 -4.99 23.10
C LEU A 289 -3.61 -5.20 23.07
N ALA A 290 -3.17 -6.44 23.26
CA ALA A 290 -1.82 -6.86 22.96
C ALA A 290 -1.85 -7.43 21.53
N SER A 291 -1.14 -6.81 20.60
CA SER A 291 -1.14 -7.23 19.19
C SER A 291 0.14 -6.77 18.50
N PHE A 292 0.63 -7.53 17.53
CA PHE A 292 1.75 -7.12 16.70
C PHE A 292 1.63 -7.62 15.26
N THR A 293 2.42 -7.03 14.37
CA THR A 293 2.58 -7.48 12.99
C THR A 293 4.03 -7.84 12.71
N PHE A 294 4.23 -8.78 11.79
CA PHE A 294 5.51 -9.04 11.15
C PHE A 294 5.90 -7.83 10.30
N LYS A 295 7.19 -7.49 10.28
CA LYS A 295 7.73 -6.36 9.51
C LYS A 295 8.71 -6.83 8.44
N ASP A 296 9.75 -7.56 8.82
CA ASP A 296 10.80 -8.00 7.89
C ASP A 296 11.72 -9.07 8.50
N VAL A 297 12.47 -9.79 7.64
CA VAL A 297 13.62 -10.62 8.00
C VAL A 297 14.84 -10.23 7.19
N ALA A 298 15.95 -9.96 7.88
CA ALA A 298 17.24 -9.69 7.24
C ALA A 298 18.21 -10.84 7.47
N MET A 299 18.84 -11.31 6.38
CA MET A 299 19.91 -12.31 6.38
C MET A 299 21.27 -11.64 6.23
N ASP A 300 22.23 -12.05 7.05
CA ASP A 300 23.64 -11.81 6.84
C ASP A 300 24.34 -13.15 6.56
N PRO A 301 24.65 -13.48 5.30
CA PRO A 301 25.33 -14.72 4.93
C PRO A 301 26.83 -14.70 5.29
N ASN A 302 27.40 -13.54 5.57
CA ASN A 302 28.84 -13.37 5.77
C ASN A 302 29.25 -13.48 7.24
N TYR A 303 28.73 -14.50 7.94
CA TYR A 303 29.01 -14.65 9.37
C TYR A 303 30.51 -14.80 9.62
N ASN A 304 31.04 -13.93 10.47
CA ASN A 304 32.39 -14.01 10.97
C ASN A 304 32.40 -13.92 12.50
N GLY A 305 32.27 -15.07 13.14
CA GLY A 305 32.29 -15.23 14.59
C GLY A 305 33.66 -15.64 15.14
N ALA A 306 33.75 -15.62 16.48
CA ALA A 306 34.98 -15.93 17.21
C ALA A 306 35.50 -17.35 16.99
N GLU A 307 34.61 -18.29 16.65
CA GLU A 307 34.95 -19.71 16.47
C GLU A 307 34.72 -20.21 15.03
N LEU A 308 33.95 -19.49 14.22
CA LEU A 308 33.56 -19.94 12.87
C LEU A 308 33.41 -18.75 11.92
N GLY A 309 33.78 -18.94 10.65
CA GLY A 309 33.62 -17.95 9.59
C GLY A 309 34.38 -18.36 8.33
N TYR A 310 33.90 -17.86 7.19
CA TYR A 310 34.25 -18.36 5.86
C TYR A 310 34.89 -17.28 4.99
N CYS A 311 35.71 -17.71 4.05
CA CYS A 311 36.56 -16.84 3.23
C CYS A 311 35.97 -16.56 1.84
N SER A 312 34.89 -17.23 1.46
CA SER A 312 34.03 -16.90 0.32
C SER A 312 33.58 -15.44 0.41
N ASN A 313 32.87 -15.09 1.49
CA ASN A 313 32.43 -13.74 1.86
C ASN A 313 31.89 -12.95 0.66
N ASP A 314 31.12 -13.63 -0.19
CA ASP A 314 30.60 -13.14 -1.47
C ASP A 314 29.13 -12.70 -1.40
N ASN A 315 28.57 -12.67 -0.18
CA ASN A 315 27.16 -12.39 0.13
C ASN A 315 26.18 -13.49 -0.32
N VAL A 316 26.66 -14.70 -0.59
CA VAL A 316 25.81 -15.88 -0.78
C VAL A 316 26.09 -16.85 0.35
N LEU A 317 25.05 -17.45 0.92
CA LEU A 317 25.24 -18.50 1.92
C LEU A 317 25.52 -19.82 1.20
N ASP A 318 26.71 -20.36 1.35
CA ASP A 318 27.08 -21.61 0.69
C ASP A 318 26.91 -22.86 1.55
N LYS A 319 26.91 -24.02 0.87
CA LYS A 319 26.83 -25.31 1.56
C LYS A 319 28.02 -25.49 2.49
N GLY A 320 27.71 -25.66 3.77
CA GLY A 320 28.66 -25.80 4.87
C GLY A 320 28.92 -24.49 5.60
N GLU A 321 28.35 -23.37 5.15
CA GLU A 321 28.51 -22.06 5.75
C GLU A 321 27.45 -21.74 6.78
N THR A 322 27.75 -20.74 7.61
CA THR A 322 26.86 -20.22 8.63
C THR A 322 26.57 -18.77 8.32
N GLY A 323 25.30 -18.36 8.43
CA GLY A 323 24.85 -16.98 8.37
C GLY A 323 24.14 -16.58 9.66
N THR A 324 23.59 -15.37 9.68
CA THR A 324 22.64 -14.94 10.72
C THR A 324 21.34 -14.43 10.13
N LEU A 325 20.26 -14.54 10.89
CA LEU A 325 18.96 -13.94 10.60
C LEU A 325 18.54 -13.01 11.73
N THR A 326 17.90 -11.90 11.39
CA THR A 326 17.17 -11.06 12.34
C THR A 326 15.73 -10.93 11.90
N VAL A 327 14.80 -10.99 12.84
CA VAL A 327 13.37 -10.81 12.58
C VAL A 327 12.92 -9.50 13.20
N SER A 328 12.10 -8.74 12.49
CA SER A 328 11.52 -7.49 12.96
C SER A 328 10.00 -7.59 13.09
N ILE A 329 9.47 -7.11 14.21
CA ILE A 329 8.04 -6.97 14.48
C ILE A 329 7.67 -5.52 14.78
N MET A 330 6.39 -5.19 14.69
CA MET A 330 5.82 -3.92 15.15
C MET A 330 4.64 -4.17 16.07
N ASN A 331 4.68 -3.62 17.28
CA ASN A 331 3.56 -3.65 18.20
C ASN A 331 2.43 -2.75 17.66
N THR A 332 1.29 -3.35 17.34
CA THR A 332 0.09 -2.67 16.83
C THR A 332 -0.99 -2.51 17.91
N GLY A 333 -0.75 -3.07 19.10
CA GLY A 333 -1.61 -2.97 20.26
C GLY A 333 -1.35 -1.75 21.12
N SER A 334 -2.15 -1.62 22.19
CA SER A 334 -2.08 -0.56 23.19
C SER A 334 -1.31 -0.97 24.46
N GLU A 335 -0.88 -2.22 24.56
CA GLU A 335 -0.13 -2.76 25.70
C GLU A 335 1.33 -3.00 25.33
N VAL A 336 2.21 -2.99 26.34
CA VAL A 336 3.59 -3.46 26.15
C VAL A 336 3.55 -4.97 25.92
N LEU A 337 4.18 -5.43 24.84
CA LEU A 337 4.35 -6.85 24.57
C LEU A 337 5.58 -7.34 25.31
N THR A 338 5.44 -8.45 26.02
CA THR A 338 6.51 -9.04 26.83
C THR A 338 6.65 -10.50 26.47
N GLY A 339 7.88 -10.94 26.20
CA GLY A 339 8.17 -12.34 25.87
C GLY A 339 7.67 -12.83 24.52
N THR A 340 7.32 -11.94 23.58
CA THR A 340 6.92 -12.31 22.21
C THR A 340 7.98 -13.22 21.57
N GLN A 341 7.53 -14.18 20.75
CA GLN A 341 8.41 -15.14 20.08
C GLN A 341 8.13 -15.22 18.58
N ALA A 342 9.15 -15.61 17.82
CA ALA A 342 9.04 -16.04 16.44
C ALA A 342 9.75 -17.39 16.29
N GLN A 343 9.27 -18.22 15.37
CA GLN A 343 9.81 -19.54 15.07
C GLN A 343 10.16 -19.58 13.58
N LEU A 344 11.44 -19.78 13.30
CA LEU A 344 11.96 -20.03 11.96
C LEU A 344 11.87 -21.52 11.63
N THR A 345 11.29 -21.86 10.47
CA THR A 345 11.19 -23.25 10.00
C THR A 345 11.55 -23.31 8.52
N VAL A 346 12.45 -24.22 8.13
CA VAL A 346 12.68 -24.50 6.71
C VAL A 346 11.46 -25.24 6.15
N VAL A 347 10.82 -24.65 5.15
CA VAL A 347 9.67 -25.24 4.44
C VAL A 347 10.04 -25.78 3.05
N SER A 348 11.27 -25.49 2.62
CA SER A 348 11.92 -26.02 1.42
C SER A 348 12.68 -27.33 1.72
N GLY A 349 13.40 -27.87 0.72
CA GLY A 349 14.01 -29.20 0.78
C GLY A 349 15.44 -29.27 1.34
N GLN A 350 16.05 -28.13 1.67
CA GLN A 350 17.44 -28.01 2.10
C GLN A 350 17.62 -28.42 3.57
N ASP A 351 18.83 -28.86 3.92
CA ASP A 351 19.19 -29.21 5.30
C ASP A 351 19.82 -27.99 5.98
N VAL A 352 19.13 -27.42 6.97
CA VAL A 352 19.55 -26.24 7.72
C VAL A 352 19.47 -26.52 9.22
N THR A 353 20.52 -26.14 9.94
CA THR A 353 20.53 -26.12 11.41
C THR A 353 20.37 -24.69 11.91
N PHE A 354 19.30 -24.39 12.63
CA PHE A 354 19.17 -23.13 13.36
C PHE A 354 19.73 -23.25 14.77
N GLU A 355 20.38 -22.18 15.26
CA GLU A 355 20.56 -21.99 16.69
C GLU A 355 19.21 -21.96 17.40
N ASN A 356 19.16 -22.47 18.64
CA ASN A 356 17.94 -22.56 19.46
C ASN A 356 16.73 -23.18 18.73
N ASP A 357 16.97 -24.12 17.81
CA ASP A 357 15.94 -24.74 16.97
C ASP A 357 15.07 -23.71 16.22
N GLY A 358 15.62 -22.54 15.90
CA GLY A 358 14.93 -21.46 15.17
C GLY A 358 14.03 -20.57 16.03
N LEU A 359 14.01 -20.78 17.35
CA LEU A 359 13.19 -19.99 18.26
C LEU A 359 13.88 -18.67 18.61
N ILE A 360 13.20 -17.57 18.28
CA ILE A 360 13.59 -16.20 18.60
C ILE A 360 12.67 -15.68 19.71
N THR A 361 13.25 -14.96 20.68
CA THR A 361 12.49 -14.21 21.70
C THR A 361 12.84 -12.74 21.59
N PHE A 362 11.81 -11.89 21.64
CA PHE A 362 11.95 -10.45 21.58
C PHE A 362 12.02 -9.85 22.99
N ASP A 363 12.76 -8.75 23.12
CA ASP A 363 12.66 -7.86 24.28
C ASP A 363 11.29 -7.16 24.33
N ASP A 364 10.99 -6.55 25.48
CA ASP A 364 9.74 -5.82 25.69
C ASP A 364 9.52 -4.75 24.61
N THR A 365 8.42 -4.87 23.88
CA THR A 365 8.09 -3.96 22.78
C THR A 365 6.96 -3.02 23.20
N THR A 366 7.26 -1.72 23.32
CA THR A 366 6.26 -0.71 23.69
C THR A 366 5.23 -0.47 22.57
N PRO A 367 4.02 0.03 22.88
CA PRO A 367 2.99 0.31 21.89
C PRO A 367 3.51 1.13 20.70
N TYR A 368 3.18 0.69 19.47
CA TYR A 368 3.54 1.35 18.21
C TYR A 368 5.04 1.41 17.88
N ALA A 369 5.88 0.74 18.66
CA ALA A 369 7.31 0.61 18.36
C ALA A 369 7.58 -0.62 17.47
N SER A 370 8.64 -0.53 16.67
CA SER A 370 9.26 -1.70 16.04
C SER A 370 10.35 -2.27 16.95
N GLN A 371 10.50 -3.59 16.94
CA GLN A 371 11.57 -4.29 17.62
C GLN A 371 12.20 -5.28 16.64
N THR A 372 13.54 -5.31 16.61
CA THR A 372 14.32 -6.31 15.87
C THR A 372 14.95 -7.27 16.88
N SER A 373 14.96 -8.56 16.56
CA SER A 373 15.57 -9.58 17.41
C SER A 373 17.09 -9.44 17.46
N ALA A 374 17.72 -10.06 18.45
CA ALA A 374 19.13 -10.41 18.31
C ALA A 374 19.34 -11.32 17.08
N PRO A 375 20.50 -11.25 16.41
CA PRO A 375 20.81 -12.18 15.32
C PRO A 375 20.84 -13.62 15.84
N ILE A 376 20.17 -14.53 15.13
CA ILE A 376 20.24 -15.97 15.35
C ILE A 376 21.13 -16.60 14.29
N THR A 377 22.07 -17.46 14.70
CA THR A 377 22.93 -18.15 13.73
C THR A 377 22.19 -19.31 13.07
N PHE A 378 22.53 -19.61 11.81
CA PHE A 378 22.04 -20.80 11.12
C PHE A 378 23.06 -21.31 10.10
N THR A 379 23.17 -22.62 9.96
CA THR A 379 24.12 -23.29 9.08
C THR A 379 23.39 -24.02 7.95
N LEU A 380 23.80 -23.79 6.71
CA LEU A 380 23.32 -24.53 5.55
C LEU A 380 24.13 -25.82 5.42
N ASN A 381 23.60 -26.96 5.86
CA ASN A 381 24.33 -28.23 5.86
C ASN A 381 24.38 -28.87 4.47
N ASP A 382 23.28 -28.79 3.71
CA ASP A 382 23.16 -29.37 2.37
C ASP A 382 22.18 -28.59 1.48
N ALA A 383 22.61 -28.35 0.23
CA ALA A 383 21.84 -27.72 -0.82
C ALA A 383 22.40 -28.11 -2.20
N GLY A 384 21.55 -28.07 -3.23
CA GLY A 384 21.96 -28.06 -4.63
C GLY A 384 22.60 -26.73 -5.05
N THR A 385 23.12 -26.66 -6.27
CA THR A 385 23.69 -25.42 -6.81
C THR A 385 22.58 -24.41 -7.11
N ALA A 386 22.69 -23.19 -6.55
CA ALA A 386 21.70 -22.13 -6.70
C ALA A 386 20.27 -22.58 -6.35
N ASP A 387 20.16 -23.37 -5.29
CA ASP A 387 18.87 -23.81 -4.75
C ASP A 387 18.14 -22.63 -4.09
N THR A 388 16.80 -22.64 -4.15
CA THR A 388 15.98 -21.70 -3.38
C THR A 388 15.70 -22.29 -1.99
N LEU A 389 16.24 -21.64 -0.95
CA LEU A 389 15.94 -21.87 0.45
C LEU A 389 14.74 -21.01 0.86
N GLU A 390 13.64 -21.65 1.22
CA GLU A 390 12.44 -21.03 1.79
C GLU A 390 12.38 -21.27 3.30
N ILE A 391 12.24 -20.18 4.07
CA ILE A 391 12.12 -20.17 5.53
C ILE A 391 10.79 -19.51 5.90
N GLU A 392 9.93 -20.24 6.59
CA GLU A 392 8.73 -19.69 7.21
C GLU A 392 9.07 -19.05 8.56
N VAL A 393 8.56 -17.84 8.77
CA VAL A 393 8.53 -17.14 10.04
C VAL A 393 7.13 -17.26 10.59
N SER A 394 6.99 -17.97 11.70
CA SER A 394 5.72 -18.13 12.40
C SER A 394 5.79 -17.54 13.81
N PHE A 395 4.64 -17.24 14.39
CA PHE A 395 4.54 -16.59 15.70
C PHE A 395 3.72 -17.50 16.63
N PRO A 396 4.36 -18.33 17.44
CA PRO A 396 3.66 -19.26 18.32
C PRO A 396 2.98 -18.51 19.48
N GLU A 397 1.80 -18.99 19.89
CA GLU A 397 1.17 -18.54 21.14
C GLU A 397 2.11 -18.76 22.32
N LEU A 398 2.26 -17.75 23.18
CA LEU A 398 3.13 -17.86 24.37
C LEU A 398 2.49 -18.75 25.44
N SER A 399 1.16 -18.70 25.53
CA SER A 399 0.36 -19.57 26.36
C SER A 399 -1.05 -19.69 25.80
N ALA A 400 -1.67 -20.87 25.98
CA ALA A 400 -2.98 -21.20 25.41
C ALA A 400 -4.16 -20.29 25.84
N ASP A 401 -3.92 -19.33 26.74
CA ASP A 401 -4.92 -18.39 27.25
C ASP A 401 -4.37 -16.94 27.32
N ASP A 402 -3.24 -16.63 26.67
CA ASP A 402 -2.88 -15.22 26.53
C ASP A 402 -3.83 -14.52 25.54
N GLU A 403 -4.04 -13.22 25.74
CA GLU A 403 -4.89 -12.42 24.87
C GLU A 403 -4.07 -11.65 23.83
N ILE A 404 -2.85 -12.12 23.53
CA ILE A 404 -2.02 -11.52 22.48
C ILE A 404 -2.61 -11.93 21.14
N VAL A 405 -2.67 -10.99 20.20
CA VAL A 405 -3.00 -11.27 18.80
C VAL A 405 -1.68 -11.30 18.03
N GLU A 406 -1.29 -12.49 17.61
CA GLU A 406 -0.05 -12.73 16.88
C GLU A 406 -0.11 -12.20 15.45
N ALA A 407 1.08 -11.93 14.92
CA ALA A 407 1.25 -11.68 13.50
C ALA A 407 0.93 -12.94 12.67
N ALA A 408 0.47 -12.73 11.43
CA ALA A 408 0.39 -13.80 10.45
C ALA A 408 1.79 -14.33 10.12
N SER A 409 1.90 -15.62 9.79
CA SER A 409 3.15 -16.17 9.28
C SER A 409 3.46 -15.65 7.88
N ASP A 410 4.75 -15.63 7.54
CA ASP A 410 5.22 -15.26 6.20
C ASP A 410 6.40 -16.16 5.80
N THR A 411 6.68 -16.26 4.51
CA THR A 411 7.78 -17.08 3.98
C THR A 411 8.76 -16.21 3.21
N VAL A 412 10.04 -16.28 3.59
CA VAL A 412 11.14 -15.62 2.90
C VAL A 412 11.94 -16.62 2.08
N SER A 413 12.48 -16.17 0.94
CA SER A 413 13.19 -17.00 -0.03
C SER A 413 14.58 -16.44 -0.33
N TYR A 414 15.59 -17.31 -0.34
CA TYR A 414 16.98 -16.97 -0.65
C TYR A 414 17.57 -17.95 -1.66
N LEU A 415 18.35 -17.47 -2.63
CA LEU A 415 19.20 -18.34 -3.44
C LEU A 415 20.49 -18.66 -2.67
N VAL A 416 20.82 -19.94 -2.56
CA VAL A 416 21.95 -20.42 -1.74
C VAL A 416 22.86 -21.36 -2.50
N ASN A 417 24.08 -21.56 -1.98
CA ASN A 417 25.08 -22.48 -2.51
C ASN A 417 25.41 -22.20 -3.98
N MET A 418 25.92 -20.99 -4.24
CA MET A 418 26.17 -20.49 -5.58
C MET A 418 27.41 -19.60 -5.61
N ASP A 419 28.32 -19.91 -6.54
CA ASP A 419 29.40 -19.05 -6.99
C ASP A 419 29.42 -19.02 -8.52
N PHE A 420 30.36 -18.27 -9.10
CA PHE A 420 30.41 -17.93 -10.52
C PHE A 420 31.78 -18.22 -11.12
N GLU A 421 31.80 -19.02 -12.19
CA GLU A 421 32.99 -19.19 -13.03
C GLU A 421 32.81 -18.52 -14.39
N ASP A 422 33.92 -18.10 -15.00
CA ASP A 422 33.89 -17.46 -16.32
C ASP A 422 33.43 -18.44 -17.42
N LYS A 423 32.38 -18.06 -18.17
CA LYS A 423 31.90 -18.80 -19.35
C LYS A 423 32.73 -18.44 -20.58
N ALA A 424 33.65 -19.33 -20.95
CA ALA A 424 34.53 -19.14 -22.10
C ALA A 424 33.74 -19.02 -23.43
N PRO A 425 34.12 -18.11 -24.34
CA PRO A 425 33.49 -18.01 -25.66
C PRO A 425 33.61 -19.31 -26.48
N VAL A 426 32.53 -19.70 -27.14
CA VAL A 426 32.49 -20.85 -28.05
C VAL A 426 32.40 -20.33 -29.48
N SER A 427 33.35 -20.73 -30.33
CA SER A 427 33.44 -20.23 -31.73
C SER A 427 33.47 -18.70 -31.82
N SER A 428 34.20 -18.05 -30.90
CA SER A 428 34.30 -16.58 -30.79
C SER A 428 32.97 -15.87 -30.50
N GLN A 429 32.02 -16.56 -29.87
CA GLN A 429 30.74 -16.01 -29.46
C GLN A 429 30.48 -16.34 -27.99
N THR A 430 29.81 -15.43 -27.29
CA THR A 430 29.26 -15.69 -25.95
C THR A 430 27.83 -15.16 -25.87
N ALA A 431 27.02 -15.74 -25.00
CA ALA A 431 25.60 -15.41 -24.85
C ALA A 431 25.11 -15.59 -23.42
N ASP A 432 24.14 -14.75 -23.07
CA ASP A 432 23.34 -14.76 -21.85
C ASP A 432 21.86 -14.71 -22.26
N ASP A 433 21.16 -15.81 -22.00
CA ASP A 433 19.73 -15.97 -22.23
C ASP A 433 18.91 -15.58 -21.00
N MET A 434 19.53 -14.91 -20.02
CA MET A 434 18.91 -14.40 -18.82
C MET A 434 18.32 -15.46 -17.89
N GLU A 435 18.38 -16.76 -18.22
CA GLU A 435 17.72 -17.85 -17.48
C GLU A 435 18.35 -18.19 -16.12
N VAL A 436 19.51 -17.59 -15.82
CA VAL A 436 20.22 -17.78 -14.56
C VAL A 436 20.41 -16.43 -13.88
N ALA A 437 19.39 -16.02 -13.13
CA ALA A 437 19.24 -14.66 -12.56
C ALA A 437 20.51 -14.17 -11.84
N GLY A 438 21.11 -15.03 -11.00
CA GLY A 438 22.32 -14.69 -10.27
C GLY A 438 23.51 -14.35 -11.18
N ALA A 439 23.68 -15.09 -12.29
CA ALA A 439 24.77 -14.84 -13.24
C ALA A 439 24.49 -13.57 -14.04
N SER A 440 23.27 -13.42 -14.55
CA SER A 440 22.90 -12.26 -15.37
C SER A 440 23.00 -10.95 -14.58
N LEU A 441 22.52 -10.89 -13.34
CA LEU A 441 22.64 -9.70 -12.47
C LEU A 441 24.08 -9.41 -12.05
N ARG A 442 24.93 -10.44 -11.96
CA ARG A 442 26.37 -10.26 -11.72
C ARG A 442 27.09 -9.70 -12.95
N ASP A 443 26.78 -10.25 -14.12
CA ASP A 443 27.47 -9.92 -15.37
C ASP A 443 26.99 -8.60 -15.97
N TRP A 444 25.74 -8.21 -15.67
CA TRP A 444 25.13 -6.90 -15.96
C TRP A 444 24.90 -6.14 -14.67
N LYS A 445 25.83 -5.28 -14.28
CA LYS A 445 25.77 -4.58 -12.99
C LYS A 445 25.01 -3.26 -13.10
N GLU A 446 24.00 -3.07 -12.25
CA GLU A 446 23.32 -1.79 -12.07
C GLU A 446 24.28 -0.68 -11.64
N ASN A 447 24.12 0.48 -12.27
CA ASN A 447 24.84 1.72 -12.00
C ASN A 447 23.84 2.88 -12.00
N VAL A 448 23.45 3.32 -10.82
CA VAL A 448 22.56 4.47 -10.60
C VAL A 448 23.36 5.76 -10.78
N MET A 449 23.03 6.53 -11.82
CA MET A 449 23.64 7.85 -12.10
C MET A 449 22.78 9.00 -11.57
N THR A 450 21.46 8.82 -11.47
CA THR A 450 20.50 9.76 -10.87
C THR A 450 19.33 9.00 -10.24
N GLY A 451 18.81 9.50 -9.11
CA GLY A 451 17.66 8.91 -8.39
C GLY A 451 17.99 8.35 -7.00
N ASP A 452 19.27 8.39 -6.59
CA ASP A 452 19.75 7.95 -5.28
C ASP A 452 19.24 6.55 -4.89
N ASP A 453 18.97 6.30 -3.60
CA ASP A 453 18.50 5.01 -3.10
C ASP A 453 17.13 4.59 -3.68
N LEU A 454 16.33 5.54 -4.20
CA LEU A 454 15.04 5.23 -4.81
C LEU A 454 15.18 4.53 -6.16
N ALA A 455 16.27 4.80 -6.89
CA ALA A 455 16.52 4.20 -8.20
C ALA A 455 17.23 2.83 -8.12
N VAL A 456 17.68 2.42 -6.93
CA VAL A 456 18.25 1.08 -6.72
C VAL A 456 17.16 0.03 -6.96
N GLY A 457 17.48 -0.99 -7.75
CA GLY A 457 16.50 -2.01 -8.16
C GLY A 457 15.65 -1.61 -9.35
N THR A 458 16.07 -0.59 -10.11
CA THR A 458 15.55 -0.35 -11.45
C THR A 458 15.80 -1.58 -12.34
N GLN A 459 16.96 -2.23 -12.17
CA GLN A 459 17.24 -3.55 -12.71
C GLN A 459 16.63 -4.66 -11.84
N SER A 460 15.91 -5.57 -12.48
CA SER A 460 15.43 -6.81 -11.86
C SER A 460 15.30 -7.93 -12.91
N MET A 461 14.91 -9.12 -12.47
CA MET A 461 14.57 -10.23 -13.36
C MET A 461 13.05 -10.38 -13.40
N ALA A 462 12.45 -10.19 -14.57
CA ALA A 462 11.03 -10.42 -14.77
C ALA A 462 10.78 -11.89 -15.10
N THR A 463 9.76 -12.47 -14.46
CA THR A 463 9.34 -13.87 -14.64
C THR A 463 7.83 -13.95 -14.90
N GLY A 464 7.32 -15.13 -15.24
CA GLY A 464 5.88 -15.41 -15.17
C GLY A 464 5.07 -14.87 -16.35
N GLY A 465 3.96 -14.17 -16.07
CA GLY A 465 2.89 -13.88 -17.04
C GLY A 465 3.33 -13.08 -18.27
N ASN A 466 4.14 -12.04 -18.08
CA ASN A 466 4.63 -11.19 -19.17
C ASN A 466 5.62 -11.95 -20.07
N VAL A 467 6.56 -12.69 -19.47
CA VAL A 467 7.53 -13.50 -20.22
C VAL A 467 6.80 -14.58 -21.04
N ASN A 468 5.84 -15.28 -20.44
CA ASN A 468 4.99 -16.24 -21.14
C ASN A 468 4.21 -15.60 -22.30
N PHE A 469 3.72 -14.37 -22.12
CA PHE A 469 3.04 -13.62 -23.16
C PHE A 469 3.97 -13.27 -24.32
N PHE A 470 5.15 -12.71 -24.06
CA PHE A 470 6.14 -12.40 -25.10
C PHE A 470 6.61 -13.68 -25.82
N ASN A 471 6.87 -14.75 -25.06
CA ASN A 471 7.30 -16.03 -25.61
C ASN A 471 6.22 -16.67 -26.51
N SER A 472 4.94 -16.31 -26.34
CA SER A 472 3.85 -16.76 -27.23
C SER A 472 3.99 -16.30 -28.68
N PHE A 473 4.79 -15.26 -28.94
CA PHE A 473 5.14 -14.80 -30.28
C PHE A 473 6.30 -15.59 -30.92
N GLY A 474 6.86 -16.58 -30.21
CA GLY A 474 7.82 -17.53 -30.75
C GLY A 474 9.29 -17.09 -30.68
N PHE A 475 9.63 -16.17 -29.76
CA PHE A 475 10.99 -15.70 -29.59
C PHE A 475 11.90 -16.68 -28.83
N GLY A 476 11.35 -17.56 -27.99
CA GLY A 476 12.16 -18.51 -27.23
C GLY A 476 12.87 -17.87 -26.04
N LEU A 477 12.13 -17.10 -25.24
CA LEU A 477 12.65 -16.32 -24.12
C LEU A 477 12.79 -17.09 -22.80
N GLY A 478 12.60 -18.41 -22.84
CA GLY A 478 12.63 -19.22 -21.61
C GLY A 478 11.56 -18.82 -20.57
N GLU A 479 11.96 -18.79 -19.30
CA GLU A 479 11.13 -18.49 -18.14
C GLU A 479 11.31 -17.06 -17.62
N GLN A 480 12.42 -16.40 -17.96
CA GLN A 480 12.75 -15.08 -17.41
C GLN A 480 13.52 -14.16 -18.37
N THR A 481 13.52 -12.87 -18.05
CA THR A 481 14.21 -11.83 -18.83
C THR A 481 14.76 -10.77 -17.88
N MET A 482 15.82 -10.07 -18.28
CA MET A 482 16.24 -8.87 -17.55
C MET A 482 15.22 -7.76 -17.80
N TYR A 483 14.88 -6.99 -16.76
CA TYR A 483 13.91 -5.92 -16.82
C TYR A 483 14.46 -4.65 -16.18
N LEU A 484 14.33 -3.54 -16.89
CA LEU A 484 14.59 -2.20 -16.39
C LEU A 484 13.26 -1.47 -16.19
N ASN A 485 12.95 -1.10 -14.95
CA ASN A 485 11.68 -0.46 -14.57
C ASN A 485 11.63 1.02 -14.96
N ASN A 486 10.62 1.44 -15.76
CA ASN A 486 10.41 2.86 -15.99
C ASN A 486 9.92 3.52 -14.69
N ASN A 487 10.71 4.40 -14.10
CA ASN A 487 10.43 4.97 -12.79
C ASN A 487 9.49 6.17 -12.91
N ASP A 488 8.62 6.39 -11.93
CA ASP A 488 7.69 7.55 -11.87
C ASP A 488 8.34 8.81 -11.26
N PHE A 489 9.67 8.79 -11.15
CA PHE A 489 10.50 9.85 -10.63
C PHE A 489 11.80 9.95 -11.44
N GLN A 490 12.41 11.14 -11.39
CA GLN A 490 13.61 11.43 -12.16
C GLN A 490 14.72 10.43 -11.82
N SER A 491 15.14 9.66 -12.80
CA SER A 491 16.20 8.66 -12.64
C SER A 491 17.00 8.46 -13.92
N ASP A 492 18.22 7.95 -13.74
CA ASP A 492 19.11 7.59 -14.84
C ASP A 492 19.96 6.41 -14.38
N VAL A 493 19.69 5.25 -14.97
CA VAL A 493 20.27 3.97 -14.52
C VAL A 493 20.79 3.21 -15.73
N ALA A 494 21.99 2.65 -15.59
CA ALA A 494 22.55 1.75 -16.58
C ALA A 494 22.83 0.37 -15.99
N VAL A 495 22.74 -0.65 -16.82
CA VAL A 495 23.21 -2.01 -16.52
C VAL A 495 24.41 -2.31 -17.40
N GLU A 496 25.57 -2.49 -16.76
CA GLU A 496 26.86 -2.53 -17.44
C GLU A 496 27.44 -3.94 -17.49
N SER A 497 27.87 -4.37 -18.67
CA SER A 497 28.58 -5.62 -18.84
C SER A 497 29.95 -5.59 -18.15
N ARG A 498 30.51 -6.78 -17.91
CA ARG A 498 31.95 -6.96 -17.68
C ARG A 498 32.78 -6.50 -18.91
N GLU A 499 34.05 -6.17 -18.69
CA GLU A 499 35.00 -5.83 -19.77
C GLU A 499 35.38 -7.09 -20.56
N PHE A 500 35.51 -6.96 -21.88
CA PHE A 500 35.88 -8.05 -22.77
C PHE A 500 36.79 -7.65 -23.93
N ASP A 501 37.51 -8.62 -24.48
CA ASP A 501 38.39 -8.50 -25.63
C ASP A 501 37.63 -8.83 -26.93
N ILE A 502 37.62 -7.88 -27.87
CA ILE A 502 37.13 -8.08 -29.24
C ILE A 502 38.22 -8.78 -30.05
N GLY A 503 37.84 -9.82 -30.79
CA GLY A 503 38.75 -10.61 -31.59
C GLY A 503 39.53 -9.80 -32.64
N PHE A 504 40.67 -10.33 -33.07
CA PHE A 504 41.57 -9.63 -33.99
C PHE A 504 41.10 -9.66 -35.46
N ALA A 505 40.10 -10.48 -35.79
CA ALA A 505 39.56 -10.61 -37.15
C ALA A 505 38.13 -11.19 -37.10
N GLY A 506 37.27 -10.75 -38.01
CA GLY A 506 35.85 -11.07 -38.01
C GLY A 506 35.00 -9.82 -37.79
N ASP A 507 33.70 -9.95 -37.97
CA ASP A 507 32.73 -8.88 -37.71
C ASP A 507 32.31 -8.94 -36.24
N PHE A 508 32.42 -7.81 -35.53
CA PHE A 508 31.93 -7.63 -34.18
C PHE A 508 30.46 -7.20 -34.20
N GLU A 509 29.60 -7.99 -33.58
CA GLU A 509 28.15 -7.75 -33.51
C GLU A 509 27.62 -8.04 -32.10
N VAL A 510 26.61 -7.28 -31.70
CA VAL A 510 25.83 -7.51 -30.48
C VAL A 510 24.38 -7.69 -30.90
N SER A 511 23.76 -8.81 -30.55
CA SER A 511 22.34 -9.05 -30.78
C SER A 511 21.61 -9.34 -29.49
N PHE A 512 20.36 -8.92 -29.38
CA PHE A 512 19.52 -9.18 -28.21
C PHE A 512 18.05 -9.16 -28.63
N TRP A 513 17.21 -9.86 -27.88
CA TRP A 513 15.78 -9.62 -27.91
C TRP A 513 15.43 -8.50 -26.94
N HIS A 514 14.48 -7.64 -27.31
CA HIS A 514 13.89 -6.71 -26.36
C HIS A 514 12.42 -6.41 -26.65
N PHE A 515 11.71 -6.05 -25.60
CA PHE A 515 10.44 -5.34 -25.65
C PHE A 515 10.54 -4.12 -24.75
N TYR A 516 10.12 -2.95 -25.22
CA TYR A 516 10.02 -1.77 -24.38
C TYR A 516 8.62 -1.18 -24.45
N LEU A 517 8.16 -0.69 -23.31
CA LEU A 517 6.97 0.13 -23.14
C LEU A 517 7.34 1.22 -22.15
N ILE A 518 7.90 2.28 -22.70
CA ILE A 518 8.52 3.43 -22.04
C ILE A 518 7.66 4.65 -22.37
N GLU A 519 7.59 5.65 -21.49
CA GLU A 519 6.76 6.83 -21.75
C GLU A 519 7.22 7.55 -23.03
N ASN A 520 6.31 7.60 -24.01
CA ASN A 520 6.65 8.02 -25.36
C ASN A 520 7.10 9.48 -25.41
N GLU A 521 8.30 9.72 -25.92
CA GLU A 521 8.98 11.01 -26.05
C GLU A 521 9.40 11.67 -24.71
N TRP A 522 9.10 11.08 -23.55
CA TRP A 522 9.49 11.62 -22.23
C TRP A 522 10.62 10.84 -21.60
N ASP A 523 10.54 9.51 -21.70
CA ASP A 523 11.50 8.57 -21.17
C ASP A 523 12.20 7.83 -22.31
N GLY A 524 13.43 7.37 -22.07
CA GLY A 524 14.19 6.73 -23.13
C GLY A 524 15.20 5.69 -22.65
N GLY A 525 15.47 4.74 -23.54
CA GLY A 525 16.53 3.74 -23.43
C GLY A 525 17.58 3.88 -24.53
N VAL A 526 18.85 3.63 -24.22
CA VAL A 526 19.96 3.60 -25.20
C VAL A 526 20.90 2.42 -24.95
N VAL A 527 21.65 2.04 -25.99
CA VAL A 527 22.78 1.11 -25.87
C VAL A 527 24.08 1.89 -26.06
N GLU A 528 25.01 1.73 -25.12
CA GLU A 528 26.28 2.44 -25.12
C GLU A 528 27.46 1.47 -25.03
N ILE A 529 28.61 1.91 -25.56
CA ILE A 529 29.86 1.16 -25.54
C ILE A 529 31.00 2.04 -25.00
N SER A 530 31.88 1.45 -24.20
CA SER A 530 33.15 2.06 -23.78
C SER A 530 34.29 1.21 -24.35
N VAL A 531 35.22 1.83 -25.07
CA VAL A 531 36.35 1.14 -25.71
C VAL A 531 37.66 1.56 -25.05
N ASN A 532 38.48 0.58 -24.66
CA ASN A 532 39.78 0.76 -24.00
C ASN A 532 39.73 1.65 -22.73
N GLY A 533 38.63 1.61 -21.97
CA GLY A 533 38.43 2.43 -20.78
C GLY A 533 38.14 3.91 -21.07
N GLY A 534 37.71 4.23 -22.29
CA GLY A 534 37.22 5.56 -22.65
C GLY A 534 35.85 5.89 -22.05
N ASN A 535 35.34 7.09 -22.34
CA ASN A 535 33.98 7.48 -21.94
C ASN A 535 32.94 6.56 -22.60
N TRP A 536 31.81 6.39 -21.94
CA TRP A 536 30.63 5.81 -22.54
C TRP A 536 30.11 6.72 -23.66
N VAL A 537 29.88 6.13 -24.83
CA VAL A 537 29.29 6.79 -26.01
C VAL A 537 28.20 5.91 -26.59
N ASP A 538 27.27 6.51 -27.33
CA ASP A 538 26.28 5.74 -28.08
C ASP A 538 26.97 4.77 -29.05
N VAL A 539 26.43 3.57 -29.22
CA VAL A 539 27.01 2.58 -30.12
C VAL A 539 27.16 3.07 -31.57
N THR A 540 26.30 4.00 -32.02
CA THR A 540 26.37 4.59 -33.35
C THR A 540 27.57 5.51 -33.54
N GLU A 541 28.08 6.14 -32.48
CA GLU A 541 29.28 6.97 -32.51
C GLU A 541 30.55 6.14 -32.75
N MET A 542 30.49 4.84 -32.44
CA MET A 542 31.59 3.88 -32.64
C MET A 542 31.38 3.01 -33.88
N GLY A 543 30.57 3.48 -34.84
CA GLY A 543 30.34 2.81 -36.12
C GLY A 543 29.30 1.68 -36.07
N GLY A 544 28.63 1.51 -34.92
CA GLY A 544 27.53 0.56 -34.78
C GLY A 544 26.33 0.94 -35.64
N THR A 545 25.73 -0.05 -36.29
CA THR A 545 24.49 0.12 -37.07
C THR A 545 23.44 -0.87 -36.60
N PHE A 546 22.26 -0.36 -36.24
CA PHE A 546 21.11 -1.15 -35.83
C PHE A 546 20.38 -1.74 -37.04
N ASP A 547 19.72 -2.89 -36.85
CA ASP A 547 18.78 -3.47 -37.82
C ASP A 547 17.42 -2.76 -37.79
N VAL A 548 16.93 -2.40 -36.60
CA VAL A 548 15.68 -1.63 -36.41
C VAL A 548 15.99 -0.20 -35.98
N GLY A 549 16.68 -0.05 -34.85
CA GLY A 549 17.19 1.22 -34.33
C GLY A 549 16.22 1.98 -33.42
N TYR A 550 16.69 3.13 -32.95
CA TYR A 550 15.95 4.04 -32.08
C TYR A 550 14.71 4.63 -32.74
N ASP A 551 13.69 4.94 -31.94
CA ASP A 551 12.42 5.51 -32.41
C ASP A 551 12.57 7.00 -32.75
N GLY A 552 13.35 7.72 -31.95
CA GLY A 552 13.58 9.14 -32.12
C GLY A 552 14.05 9.86 -30.85
N PRO A 553 14.15 11.20 -30.88
CA PRO A 553 14.61 11.99 -29.76
C PRO A 553 13.51 12.17 -28.71
N LEU A 554 13.91 12.49 -27.48
CA LEU A 554 13.00 12.85 -26.41
C LEU A 554 12.68 14.36 -26.45
N ILE A 555 11.62 14.75 -25.75
CA ILE A 555 11.25 16.14 -25.52
C ILE A 555 12.30 16.82 -24.64
N GLU A 556 12.77 17.98 -25.08
CA GLU A 556 13.77 18.76 -24.35
C GLU A 556 13.20 19.22 -22.98
N ASN A 557 13.78 18.72 -21.89
CA ASN A 557 13.50 19.09 -20.51
C ASN A 557 14.67 18.77 -19.57
N ASP A 558 14.87 19.57 -18.51
CA ASP A 558 16.01 19.42 -17.59
C ASP A 558 15.97 18.13 -16.74
N ALA A 559 14.86 17.40 -16.72
CA ALA A 559 14.74 16.16 -15.96
C ALA A 559 15.29 14.94 -16.72
N GLN A 560 15.41 15.02 -18.05
CA GLN A 560 15.73 13.89 -18.92
C GLN A 560 17.20 13.90 -19.40
N ALA A 561 17.98 12.89 -19.00
CA ALA A 561 19.42 12.81 -19.28
C ALA A 561 19.77 12.41 -20.73
N LEU A 562 18.82 11.87 -21.48
CA LEU A 562 19.03 11.31 -22.84
C LEU A 562 18.48 12.18 -23.98
N GLN A 563 17.93 13.36 -23.68
CA GLN A 563 17.18 14.21 -24.62
C GLN A 563 17.93 14.70 -25.87
N ASP A 564 19.26 14.72 -25.85
CA ASP A 564 20.09 15.28 -26.93
C ASP A 564 20.37 14.31 -28.10
N ARG A 565 19.72 13.13 -28.10
CA ARG A 565 19.95 12.05 -29.08
C ARG A 565 18.71 11.20 -29.29
N ASP A 566 18.74 10.37 -30.33
CA ASP A 566 17.71 9.36 -30.56
C ASP A 566 17.80 8.25 -29.50
N THR A 567 16.65 7.72 -29.09
CA THR A 567 16.48 6.72 -28.03
C THR A 567 15.40 5.70 -28.40
N PHE A 568 15.37 4.55 -27.71
CA PHE A 568 14.17 3.73 -27.62
C PHE A 568 13.16 4.44 -26.71
N THR A 569 11.99 4.81 -27.26
CA THR A 569 10.94 5.50 -26.51
C THR A 569 9.56 5.07 -27.05
N GLY A 570 8.53 5.07 -26.19
CA GLY A 570 7.24 4.50 -26.57
C GLY A 570 7.29 2.97 -26.54
N ASN A 571 7.01 2.32 -27.67
CA ASN A 571 7.00 0.85 -27.74
C ASN A 571 7.36 0.29 -29.11
N ASN A 572 7.94 -0.92 -29.10
CA ASN A 572 8.23 -1.70 -30.32
C ASN A 572 7.17 -2.76 -30.63
N VAL A 573 5.88 -2.41 -30.57
CA VAL A 573 4.82 -3.29 -31.07
C VAL A 573 4.69 -3.14 -32.59
N ASP A 574 4.85 -4.25 -33.32
CA ASP A 574 4.79 -4.23 -34.78
C ASP A 574 3.36 -4.04 -35.32
N GLY A 575 3.23 -3.77 -36.62
CA GLY A 575 1.92 -3.56 -37.27
C GLY A 575 0.99 -4.79 -37.28
N ASN A 576 1.46 -5.96 -36.85
CA ASN A 576 0.68 -7.19 -36.68
C ASN A 576 0.34 -7.47 -35.19
N GLY A 577 0.74 -6.58 -34.28
CA GLY A 577 0.53 -6.76 -32.84
C GLY A 577 1.52 -7.73 -32.18
N VAL A 578 2.72 -7.90 -32.74
CA VAL A 578 3.81 -8.65 -32.11
C VAL A 578 4.54 -7.74 -31.14
N TYR A 579 4.71 -8.20 -29.90
CA TYR A 579 5.34 -7.43 -28.83
C TYR A 579 6.81 -7.82 -28.70
N GLY A 580 7.70 -6.90 -29.08
CA GLY A 580 9.14 -7.07 -29.05
C GLY A 580 9.73 -7.54 -30.37
N ASN A 581 11.05 -7.41 -30.50
CA ASN A 581 11.82 -7.86 -31.66
C ASN A 581 13.25 -8.24 -31.27
N TYR A 582 13.94 -8.93 -32.18
CA TYR A 582 15.40 -9.01 -32.12
C TYR A 582 16.01 -7.75 -32.73
N GLU A 583 17.06 -7.26 -32.10
CA GLU A 583 17.90 -6.17 -32.57
C GLU A 583 19.34 -6.70 -32.75
N THR A 584 20.06 -6.17 -33.74
CA THR A 584 21.47 -6.46 -33.95
C THR A 584 22.23 -5.19 -34.29
N ILE A 585 23.23 -4.87 -33.47
CA ILE A 585 24.16 -3.78 -33.67
C ILE A 585 25.41 -4.33 -34.35
N ARG A 586 25.69 -3.88 -35.57
CA ARG A 586 26.88 -4.30 -36.35
C ARG A 586 27.94 -3.21 -36.34
N PHE A 587 29.13 -3.54 -35.84
CA PHE A 587 30.31 -2.67 -35.84
C PHE A 587 31.32 -3.07 -36.95
N GLY A 588 31.13 -4.24 -37.57
CA GLY A 588 32.06 -4.78 -38.56
C GLY A 588 33.44 -5.01 -37.94
N THR A 589 34.50 -4.62 -38.65
CA THR A 589 35.89 -4.90 -38.23
C THR A 589 36.57 -3.75 -37.48
N GLU A 590 35.90 -2.60 -37.30
CA GLU A 590 36.54 -1.35 -36.86
C GLU A 590 37.07 -1.42 -35.42
N LEU A 591 36.39 -2.20 -34.56
CA LEU A 591 36.75 -2.33 -33.15
C LEU A 591 37.66 -3.55 -32.85
N ASN A 592 38.08 -4.30 -33.87
CA ASN A 592 38.89 -5.51 -33.70
C ASN A 592 40.19 -5.26 -32.92
N GLY A 593 40.49 -6.15 -31.97
CA GLY A 593 41.69 -6.08 -31.13
C GLY A 593 41.64 -5.04 -30.00
N ASN A 594 40.49 -4.41 -29.76
CA ASN A 594 40.28 -3.53 -28.61
C ASN A 594 39.56 -4.25 -27.47
N ARG A 595 39.60 -3.64 -26.28
CA ARG A 595 38.76 -4.02 -25.14
C ARG A 595 37.51 -3.16 -25.09
N ALA A 596 36.38 -3.73 -24.70
CA ALA A 596 35.12 -3.02 -24.61
C ALA A 596 34.30 -3.39 -23.37
N LYS A 597 33.39 -2.49 -22.99
CA LYS A 597 32.22 -2.76 -22.14
C LYS A 597 30.97 -2.31 -22.89
N LEU A 598 29.84 -2.97 -22.65
CA LEU A 598 28.52 -2.62 -23.16
C LEU A 598 27.61 -2.21 -22.00
N ARG A 599 26.63 -1.35 -22.24
CA ARG A 599 25.56 -1.10 -21.27
C ARG A 599 24.24 -0.78 -21.93
N PHE A 600 23.16 -1.20 -21.30
CA PHE A 600 21.81 -0.69 -21.56
C PHE A 600 21.53 0.39 -20.52
N ARG A 601 21.07 1.56 -20.94
CA ARG A 601 20.81 2.70 -20.06
C ARG A 601 19.40 3.19 -20.27
N MET A 602 18.70 3.47 -19.19
CA MET A 602 17.34 3.99 -19.19
C MET A 602 17.27 5.21 -18.28
N SER A 603 16.58 6.24 -18.76
CA SER A 603 16.36 7.47 -17.99
C SER A 603 14.89 7.84 -18.03
N SER A 604 14.35 8.11 -16.85
CA SER A 604 12.95 8.50 -16.63
C SER A 604 12.86 9.94 -16.15
N ASP A 605 11.83 10.65 -16.58
CA ASP A 605 11.47 11.99 -16.12
C ASP A 605 10.63 11.91 -14.80
N SER A 606 9.79 12.90 -14.50
CA SER A 606 9.03 12.92 -13.24
C SER A 606 7.52 12.82 -13.46
N ALA A 607 6.85 12.02 -12.62
CA ALA A 607 5.41 11.94 -12.35
C ALA A 607 4.60 10.86 -13.08
N VAL A 608 4.93 10.52 -14.33
CA VAL A 608 4.24 9.46 -15.07
C VAL A 608 5.24 8.34 -15.34
N ARG A 609 4.74 7.11 -15.42
CA ARG A 609 5.53 5.96 -15.89
C ARG A 609 4.68 5.07 -16.74
N GLU A 610 5.35 4.40 -17.65
CA GLU A 610 4.87 3.17 -18.28
C GLU A 610 5.47 1.96 -17.55
N PHE A 611 5.60 0.81 -18.22
CA PHE A 611 6.18 -0.35 -17.59
C PHE A 611 7.71 -0.26 -17.55
N GLY A 612 8.38 -0.34 -18.70
CA GLY A 612 9.84 -0.45 -18.72
C GLY A 612 10.38 -1.18 -19.94
N TRP A 613 11.55 -1.78 -19.78
CA TRP A 613 12.33 -2.38 -20.85
C TRP A 613 12.78 -3.79 -20.49
N TRP A 614 12.27 -4.79 -21.21
CA TRP A 614 12.68 -6.19 -21.14
C TRP A 614 13.78 -6.48 -22.15
N ILE A 615 14.84 -7.15 -21.71
CA ILE A 615 16.02 -7.50 -22.50
C ILE A 615 16.35 -8.96 -22.25
N ASP A 616 16.60 -9.70 -23.32
CA ASP A 616 16.88 -11.13 -23.25
C ASP A 616 17.75 -11.61 -24.43
N ASN A 617 18.24 -12.85 -24.37
CA ASN A 617 18.93 -13.52 -25.45
C ASN A 617 20.11 -12.70 -26.00
N VAL A 618 20.88 -12.08 -25.11
CA VAL A 618 22.01 -11.21 -25.47
C VAL A 618 23.15 -12.08 -25.96
N THR A 619 23.63 -11.81 -27.16
CA THR A 619 24.72 -12.52 -27.81
C THR A 619 25.75 -11.53 -28.33
N VAL A 620 27.03 -11.81 -28.06
CA VAL A 620 28.16 -11.01 -28.52
C VAL A 620 29.07 -11.89 -29.37
N SER A 621 29.27 -11.51 -30.62
CA SER A 621 30.10 -12.24 -31.58
C SER A 621 31.49 -11.61 -31.72
N ASN A 622 32.45 -12.37 -32.25
CA ASN A 622 33.86 -11.97 -32.38
C ASN A 622 34.49 -11.49 -31.06
N VAL A 623 34.35 -12.30 -30.01
CA VAL A 623 34.98 -12.06 -28.70
C VAL A 623 35.95 -13.18 -28.34
N THR A 624 37.00 -12.83 -27.60
CA THR A 624 38.05 -13.78 -27.19
C THR A 624 38.16 -13.98 -25.68
N SER A 625 37.51 -13.13 -24.89
CA SER A 625 37.42 -13.27 -23.43
C SER A 625 35.98 -13.55 -22.99
N PRO A 626 35.79 -14.15 -21.81
CA PRO A 626 34.47 -14.26 -21.18
C PRO A 626 33.83 -12.88 -20.95
N ILE A 627 32.51 -12.82 -21.11
CA ILE A 627 31.65 -11.72 -20.65
C ILE A 627 30.76 -12.24 -19.53
N PHE A 628 30.12 -13.38 -19.80
CA PHE A 628 29.16 -14.01 -18.93
C PHE A 628 29.77 -15.13 -18.08
N SER A 629 29.00 -15.60 -17.11
CA SER A 629 29.41 -16.56 -16.09
C SER A 629 28.52 -17.81 -16.12
N ASN A 630 29.08 -18.96 -15.77
CA ASN A 630 28.28 -20.12 -15.36
C ASN A 630 28.06 -20.04 -13.85
N VAL A 631 26.89 -20.49 -13.40
CA VAL A 631 26.64 -20.75 -11.99
C VAL A 631 27.21 -22.12 -11.62
N ILE A 632 27.99 -22.14 -10.55
CA ILE A 632 28.56 -23.34 -9.93
C ILE A 632 28.15 -23.40 -8.45
N ALA A 633 28.31 -24.55 -7.81
CA ALA A 633 28.18 -24.62 -6.36
C ALA A 633 29.23 -23.72 -5.72
N GLY A 634 28.85 -22.98 -4.69
CA GLY A 634 29.78 -22.17 -3.94
C GLY A 634 30.69 -23.00 -3.04
N ASP A 635 31.80 -22.38 -2.65
CA ASP A 635 32.89 -23.03 -1.93
C ASP A 635 32.90 -22.58 -0.46
N ALA A 636 32.58 -23.49 0.46
CA ALA A 636 32.76 -23.24 1.89
C ALA A 636 34.22 -23.41 2.32
N LEU A 637 34.99 -22.33 2.23
CA LEU A 637 36.39 -22.30 2.67
C LEU A 637 36.49 -21.72 4.08
N ALA A 638 36.84 -22.56 5.05
CA ALA A 638 37.17 -22.10 6.39
C ALA A 638 38.31 -21.07 6.32
N CYS A 639 38.10 -19.92 6.96
CA CYS A 639 39.14 -18.90 7.02
C CYS A 639 40.20 -19.27 8.07
N ASP A 640 41.34 -19.81 7.61
CA ASP A 640 42.55 -20.06 8.41
C ASP A 640 43.32 -18.76 8.76
N ASN A 641 42.98 -17.64 8.11
CA ASN A 641 43.58 -16.32 8.32
C ASN A 641 42.49 -15.22 8.36
N ALA A 642 41.52 -15.39 9.24
CA ALA A 642 40.47 -14.39 9.49
C ALA A 642 41.03 -13.09 10.09
N LEU A 643 40.43 -11.95 9.75
CA LEU A 643 40.71 -10.68 10.44
C LEU A 643 40.32 -10.78 11.92
N PRO A 644 41.07 -10.14 12.83
CA PRO A 644 40.72 -10.11 14.24
C PRO A 644 39.36 -9.42 14.46
N LEU A 645 38.55 -10.01 15.32
CA LEU A 645 37.26 -9.46 15.72
C LEU A 645 37.47 -8.41 16.80
N LEU A 646 36.98 -7.20 16.56
CA LEU A 646 36.98 -6.12 17.52
C LEU A 646 35.57 -5.97 18.09
N SER A 647 35.43 -6.23 19.38
CA SER A 647 34.22 -5.98 20.15
C SER A 647 34.46 -4.79 21.06
N VAL A 648 33.62 -3.76 20.98
CA VAL A 648 33.60 -2.67 21.96
C VAL A 648 32.39 -2.91 22.84
N SER A 649 32.58 -3.08 24.15
CA SER A 649 31.48 -3.36 25.05
C SER A 649 30.94 -2.07 25.67
N GLY A 650 29.64 -1.82 25.43
CA GLY A 650 28.80 -0.84 26.11
C GLY A 650 28.84 0.58 25.53
N ASP A 651 27.73 1.29 25.75
CA ASP A 651 27.64 2.74 25.59
C ASP A 651 27.81 3.40 26.97
N GLU A 652 28.69 4.39 27.08
CA GLU A 652 28.88 5.11 28.33
C GLU A 652 28.46 6.58 28.18
N SER A 653 27.34 6.93 28.82
CA SER A 653 26.91 8.33 28.94
C SER A 653 27.57 8.95 30.18
N VAL A 654 28.55 9.83 29.95
CA VAL A 654 29.22 10.58 31.02
C VAL A 654 28.78 12.04 31.01
N SER A 655 28.65 12.64 32.19
CA SER A 655 28.40 14.08 32.31
C SER A 655 29.67 14.88 32.00
N GLU A 656 29.52 16.19 31.70
CA GLU A 656 30.62 17.10 31.28
C GLU A 656 31.88 17.13 32.19
N SER A 657 31.80 16.56 33.40
CA SER A 657 32.89 16.54 34.37
C SER A 657 33.34 15.13 34.81
N ALA A 658 32.75 14.09 34.23
CA ALA A 658 33.10 12.70 34.53
C ALA A 658 34.03 12.11 33.45
N SER A 659 34.89 11.18 33.86
CA SER A 659 35.73 10.39 32.96
C SER A 659 35.06 9.04 32.69
N GLY A 660 34.85 8.70 31.43
CA GLY A 660 34.40 7.36 31.00
C GLY A 660 35.57 6.45 30.62
N THR A 661 35.33 5.14 30.63
CA THR A 661 36.22 4.09 30.13
C THR A 661 35.46 3.16 29.21
N LEU A 662 35.74 3.24 27.90
CA LEU A 662 35.32 2.23 26.93
C LEU A 662 36.35 1.10 26.91
N THR A 663 35.87 -0.14 26.93
CA THR A 663 36.72 -1.33 26.79
C THR A 663 36.48 -1.95 25.43
N ALA A 664 37.54 -2.03 24.64
CA ALA A 664 37.57 -2.80 23.39
C ALA A 664 38.35 -4.10 23.63
N THR A 665 37.75 -5.21 23.24
CA THR A 665 38.35 -6.54 23.21
C THR A 665 38.58 -6.94 21.77
N ALA A 666 39.83 -7.25 21.42
CA ALA A 666 40.17 -7.89 20.16
C ALA A 666 40.35 -9.40 20.41
N SER A 667 39.72 -10.23 19.59
CA SER A 667 39.93 -11.68 19.58
C SER A 667 40.33 -12.13 18.19
N ASP A 668 41.40 -12.89 18.10
CA ASP A 668 41.80 -13.58 16.88
C ASP A 668 41.36 -15.03 16.98
N ARG A 669 40.66 -15.51 15.95
CA ARG A 669 40.26 -16.92 15.86
C ARG A 669 41.47 -17.81 15.52
N ASN A 670 42.47 -17.28 14.83
CA ASN A 670 43.66 -18.01 14.45
C ASN A 670 44.65 -17.88 15.62
N SER A 671 44.87 -18.98 16.35
CA SER A 671 45.70 -19.01 17.57
C SER A 671 47.18 -18.64 17.36
N ASP A 672 47.60 -18.43 16.13
CA ASP A 672 48.99 -18.34 15.70
C ASP A 672 49.45 -16.89 15.42
N ASP A 673 48.55 -15.91 15.42
CA ASP A 673 48.87 -14.50 15.17
C ASP A 673 48.99 -13.66 16.45
N THR A 674 49.98 -12.76 16.47
CA THR A 674 50.13 -11.78 17.55
C THR A 674 49.30 -10.54 17.23
N LEU A 675 48.21 -10.35 17.98
CA LEU A 675 47.50 -9.06 18.09
C LEU A 675 48.46 -8.03 18.73
N SER A 676 49.18 -7.25 17.91
CA SER A 676 50.14 -6.23 18.38
C SER A 676 49.56 -4.84 18.44
#